data_AF-A0A954U7M1-F1
#
_entry.id   AF-A0A954U7M1-F1
#
_cell.length_a   1.000
_cell.length_b   1.000
_cell.length_c   1.000
_cell.angle_alpha   90.00
_cell.angle_beta   90.00
_cell.angle_gamma   90.00
#
_symmetry.space_group_name_H-M   'P 1'
#
loop_
_entity.id
_entity.type
_entity.pdbx_description
1 polymer ?
#
loop_
_entity_poly.entity_id
_entity_poly.type
_entity_poly.pdbx_seq_one_letter_code
_entity_poly.pdbx_strand_id
1 'polypeptide(L)'
;MSRSIAAVCLLAASVNATARADEASTSSPDFTREVRPILSRHCFKCHGPDPDTREAGLRLDDPTSATAPADSGETAIVPGKPDASELLARVFSDDESLMMPPPSAKLPLTAAQKETLRRWIAAGAEYEQHWAFQPPVRSEPPTVKAADWPHNAIDRFVLAKLESMDLKPSPPADRETLARRASFDLIGLPPTPAELDAFLADDAPNAYERYVDRLLESPRYGERWARRWLDLARYADTNGYEKDRPRSIWPYRDWVINALNADMPFDQFTIEQLAGDMLPNATIEQRIATGFHRNTMLNEEGGIDPLEFRFYAMTDRVQTTGTTWLGLTLQCAQCHTHKYDPLPHREYYAIMAMLNNADEPELDIPTPEVSAQREQRQQQIAALIDKLLTKAPADGFEKWLAVERERVIRWRPLRPATAKSNLPLLTVQDDDSVFVSGDITKTDTYELTFAPGAQPIAAVRLEAMPDDRLPAHGPGMTYYEGRKGDFFLGEFQLEADGQPVKFASANHSFAKLSIGGGAVSAALTIDGDPETGWSTATREGEPHHAVYRLEQPLTEAGELRLRMLFGRHYAASLGRFRIWVTDDPRANDAREMPAEIESLLLLADADLNPSQRDQLRRYYVQTSADLADERAELDRLKNLPAYPTTLVMHERPPENPRPTFIHKRGEFLQPTDEVEPGVFSSLHALPPGVEANRLGLARWLVARDNPLTSRVVVNRAWAAFFGLGLVRTVEDFGFQGAAPSHPELLDWLANWFMDHDWRFKDLHRLLMNSAAYRQAATGSPPDAAKLLDPQNRLLWRMHVHRLDAEQIRDTMLAVSGELDLSMGGPSVDSSKPRRSIYTKILRNDRDPLLDVFDVVDGFSSVSQRNVTTTPTQSLLMINGPWTSARARTFADRLHKQSGGDPATFVSLAYQTCFGREPHSLEQEAALAFIDEQAARLNEQREAKSPLVEPMPKRDGQAALVQPGTHQDRLRMRGITQLPEKDFTIEAFVMLRSVYEDASVRTLASRWDGNNAHAGWSLGVTSQKSAYRPLNVVFQFVGRTAGGETKYEVVPSNIHLELNRPYYIAASVKLEATGPEGVTFHVQDLSGGAPAQVAQAAHTVVSFAGTDFPFIIGGRHDLQRHTWDGLIDDVRLSNAALEAEQLLTAVAGPRPDTVGFWRFEPEPGFEFDASNNGNQIEVPGGEDRDTRRQAMIDFCHVLLNSNELLYVD
;
A
#
# COMPACT_ATOMS: atom_id res chain seq x y z
N MET A 1 -55.07 -54.74 20.51
CA MET A 1 -55.55 -53.78 19.49
C MET A 1 -54.49 -52.80 19.00
N SER A 2 -53.27 -52.74 19.57
CA SER A 2 -52.23 -51.77 19.18
C SER A 2 -51.29 -52.19 18.04
N ARG A 3 -51.49 -53.34 17.40
CA ARG A 3 -50.68 -53.77 16.23
C ARG A 3 -51.37 -53.56 14.87
N SER A 4 -52.70 -53.37 14.85
CA SER A 4 -53.46 -53.16 13.61
C SER A 4 -53.58 -51.69 13.21
N ILE A 5 -53.35 -50.74 14.13
CA ILE A 5 -53.40 -49.30 13.84
C ILE A 5 -52.08 -48.81 13.22
N ALA A 6 -50.93 -49.41 13.59
CA ALA A 6 -49.63 -49.06 13.00
C ALA A 6 -49.52 -49.46 11.51
N ALA A 7 -50.12 -50.58 11.11
CA ALA A 7 -50.10 -51.04 9.73
C ALA A 7 -50.97 -50.15 8.80
N VAL A 8 -52.09 -49.61 9.31
CA VAL A 8 -52.97 -48.74 8.53
C VAL A 8 -52.38 -47.33 8.37
N CYS A 9 -51.64 -46.83 9.35
CA CYS A 9 -50.92 -45.54 9.22
C CYS A 9 -49.70 -45.62 8.29
N LEU A 10 -48.99 -46.75 8.23
CA LEU A 10 -47.87 -46.96 7.30
C LEU A 10 -48.33 -47.10 5.84
N LEU A 11 -49.50 -47.71 5.60
CA LEU A 11 -50.10 -47.76 4.26
C LEU A 11 -50.63 -46.40 3.81
N ALA A 12 -51.27 -45.61 4.69
CA ALA A 12 -51.73 -44.26 4.35
C ALA A 12 -50.58 -43.26 4.10
N ALA A 13 -49.45 -43.40 4.81
CA ALA A 13 -48.24 -42.60 4.57
C ALA A 13 -47.54 -42.99 3.26
N SER A 14 -47.56 -44.28 2.88
CA SER A 14 -47.00 -44.73 1.60
C SER A 14 -47.83 -44.27 0.40
N VAL A 15 -49.16 -44.22 0.51
CA VAL A 15 -50.06 -43.81 -0.58
C VAL A 15 -50.01 -42.29 -0.84
N ASN A 16 -49.84 -41.46 0.21
CA ASN A 16 -49.62 -40.02 0.05
C ASN A 16 -48.19 -39.66 -0.40
N ALA A 17 -47.20 -40.50 -0.09
CA ALA A 17 -45.83 -40.33 -0.60
C ALA A 17 -45.72 -40.72 -2.08
N THR A 18 -46.45 -41.75 -2.54
CA THR A 18 -46.53 -42.10 -3.96
C THR A 18 -47.35 -41.09 -4.76
N ALA A 19 -48.43 -40.53 -4.21
CA ALA A 19 -49.24 -39.51 -4.90
C ALA A 19 -48.48 -38.18 -5.08
N ARG A 20 -47.64 -37.76 -4.12
CA ARG A 20 -46.77 -36.58 -4.26
C ARG A 20 -45.58 -36.81 -5.19
N ALA A 21 -45.09 -38.05 -5.31
CA ALA A 21 -44.05 -38.42 -6.26
C ALA A 21 -44.57 -38.45 -7.71
N ASP A 22 -45.82 -38.87 -7.91
CA ASP A 22 -46.49 -38.84 -9.22
C ASP A 22 -46.86 -37.41 -9.67
N GLU A 23 -47.17 -36.48 -8.77
CA GLU A 23 -47.36 -35.06 -9.14
C GLU A 23 -46.04 -34.38 -9.55
N ALA A 24 -44.93 -34.65 -8.84
CA ALA A 24 -43.60 -34.14 -9.21
C ALA A 24 -43.06 -34.74 -10.53
N SER A 25 -43.63 -35.86 -10.98
CA SER A 25 -43.32 -36.51 -12.26
C SER A 25 -43.93 -35.80 -13.48
N THR A 26 -44.80 -34.80 -13.32
CA THR A 26 -45.57 -34.20 -14.42
C THR A 26 -45.30 -32.71 -14.69
N SER A 27 -44.56 -32.00 -13.82
CA SER A 27 -44.18 -30.61 -14.08
C SER A 27 -42.97 -30.50 -15.01
N SER A 28 -43.04 -29.59 -15.99
CA SER A 28 -41.88 -29.23 -16.83
C SER A 28 -40.70 -28.81 -15.95
N PRO A 29 -39.48 -29.31 -16.19
CA PRO A 29 -38.29 -28.79 -15.53
C PRO A 29 -38.12 -27.29 -15.79
N ASP A 30 -37.69 -26.55 -14.75
CA ASP A 30 -37.38 -25.12 -14.86
C ASP A 30 -36.09 -24.94 -15.68
N PHE A 31 -36.16 -24.17 -16.76
CA PHE A 31 -35.02 -24.04 -17.66
C PHE A 31 -33.81 -23.42 -16.96
N THR A 32 -34.03 -22.36 -16.17
CA THR A 32 -32.95 -21.60 -15.55
C THR A 32 -32.30 -22.36 -14.39
N ARG A 33 -33.09 -23.09 -13.60
CA ARG A 33 -32.63 -23.79 -12.39
C ARG A 33 -32.19 -25.23 -12.63
N GLU A 34 -32.81 -25.93 -13.56
CA GLU A 34 -32.58 -27.37 -13.75
C GLU A 34 -31.88 -27.69 -15.08
N VAL A 35 -32.19 -26.99 -16.18
CA VAL A 35 -31.71 -27.34 -17.53
C VAL A 35 -30.42 -26.61 -17.90
N ARG A 36 -30.39 -25.28 -17.83
CA ARG A 36 -29.23 -24.45 -18.21
C ARG A 36 -27.95 -24.85 -17.45
N PRO A 37 -27.95 -25.13 -16.13
CA PRO A 37 -26.73 -25.57 -15.46
C PRO A 37 -26.15 -26.87 -16.03
N ILE A 38 -27.02 -27.77 -16.53
CA ILE A 38 -26.60 -28.99 -17.23
C ILE A 38 -25.96 -28.61 -18.58
N LEU A 39 -26.65 -27.83 -19.41
CA LEU A 39 -26.14 -27.44 -20.73
C LEU A 39 -24.84 -26.63 -20.62
N SER A 40 -24.77 -25.67 -19.70
CA SER A 40 -23.61 -24.80 -19.51
C SER A 40 -22.38 -25.58 -19.04
N ARG A 41 -22.55 -26.47 -18.06
CA ARG A 41 -21.45 -27.27 -17.52
C ARG A 41 -20.97 -28.37 -18.47
N HIS A 42 -21.88 -28.99 -19.20
CA HIS A 42 -21.57 -30.21 -19.96
C HIS A 42 -21.46 -29.97 -21.47
N CYS A 43 -22.16 -28.97 -22.02
CA CYS A 43 -22.36 -28.84 -23.47
C CYS A 43 -21.80 -27.53 -24.07
N PHE A 44 -21.90 -26.38 -23.38
CA PHE A 44 -21.54 -25.06 -23.95
C PHE A 44 -20.06 -24.91 -24.31
N LYS A 45 -19.18 -25.75 -23.74
CA LYS A 45 -17.78 -25.79 -24.16
C LYS A 45 -17.60 -26.10 -25.66
N CYS A 46 -18.51 -26.88 -26.26
CA CYS A 46 -18.45 -27.28 -27.67
C CYS A 46 -19.67 -26.79 -28.47
N HIS A 47 -20.77 -26.45 -27.81
CA HIS A 47 -22.02 -26.03 -28.44
C HIS A 47 -22.58 -24.75 -27.79
N GLY A 48 -21.69 -23.82 -27.45
CA GLY A 48 -22.03 -22.56 -26.79
C GLY A 48 -21.74 -21.32 -27.63
N PRO A 49 -21.65 -20.14 -26.99
CA PRO A 49 -21.52 -18.86 -27.67
C PRO A 49 -20.19 -18.68 -28.43
N ASP A 50 -19.10 -19.30 -27.98
CA ASP A 50 -17.78 -19.16 -28.60
C ASP A 50 -17.70 -19.90 -29.96
N PRO A 51 -17.51 -19.21 -31.10
CA PRO A 51 -17.43 -19.85 -32.40
C PRO A 51 -16.14 -20.66 -32.61
N ASP A 52 -15.04 -20.34 -31.93
CA ASP A 52 -13.73 -20.98 -32.15
C ASP A 52 -13.65 -22.41 -31.59
N THR A 53 -14.53 -22.73 -30.64
CA THR A 53 -14.66 -24.06 -30.03
C THR A 53 -15.92 -24.79 -30.48
N ARG A 54 -16.70 -24.18 -31.39
CA ARG A 54 -18.03 -24.66 -31.77
C ARG A 54 -17.96 -25.84 -32.73
N GLU A 55 -18.49 -26.98 -32.30
CA GLU A 55 -18.62 -28.18 -33.11
C GLU A 55 -19.96 -28.17 -33.87
N ALA A 56 -19.91 -28.59 -35.14
CA ALA A 56 -21.06 -28.70 -36.05
C ALA A 56 -21.89 -27.41 -36.23
N GLY A 57 -21.34 -26.24 -35.89
CA GLY A 57 -22.05 -24.95 -35.97
C GLY A 57 -23.23 -24.80 -34.98
N LEU A 58 -23.49 -25.81 -34.14
CA LEU A 58 -24.65 -25.86 -33.24
C LEU A 58 -24.45 -24.98 -32.00
N ARG A 59 -25.46 -24.17 -31.68
CA ARG A 59 -25.57 -23.43 -30.42
C ARG A 59 -26.74 -23.95 -29.60
N LEU A 60 -26.43 -24.53 -28.44
CA LEU A 60 -27.44 -24.94 -27.46
C LEU A 60 -27.78 -23.81 -26.49
N ASP A 61 -27.03 -22.72 -26.48
CA ASP A 61 -27.29 -21.51 -25.70
C ASP A 61 -28.31 -20.57 -26.37
N ASP A 62 -28.52 -20.71 -27.69
CA ASP A 62 -29.47 -19.92 -28.47
C ASP A 62 -30.65 -20.80 -28.94
N PRO A 63 -31.90 -20.48 -28.56
CA PRO A 63 -33.07 -21.30 -28.92
C PRO A 63 -33.29 -21.38 -30.43
N THR A 64 -32.99 -20.30 -31.16
CA THR A 64 -33.18 -20.25 -32.62
C THR A 64 -32.26 -21.25 -33.31
N SER A 65 -30.98 -21.28 -32.93
CA SER A 65 -30.02 -22.25 -33.43
C SER A 65 -30.29 -23.68 -32.96
N ALA A 66 -30.68 -23.88 -31.69
CA ALA A 66 -30.90 -25.21 -31.14
C ALA A 66 -32.10 -25.95 -31.78
N THR A 67 -33.05 -25.19 -32.32
CA THR A 67 -34.27 -25.71 -32.98
C THR A 67 -34.22 -25.61 -34.51
N ALA A 68 -33.16 -25.03 -35.08
CA ALA A 68 -32.91 -25.02 -36.51
C ALA A 68 -32.30 -26.36 -36.99
N PRO A 69 -32.60 -26.80 -38.22
CA PRO A 69 -31.89 -27.92 -38.84
C PRO A 69 -30.39 -27.62 -38.94
N ALA A 70 -29.55 -28.56 -38.51
CA ALA A 70 -28.11 -28.51 -38.72
C ALA A 70 -27.75 -28.85 -40.18
N ASP A 71 -26.48 -28.69 -40.56
CA ASP A 71 -25.98 -29.03 -41.90
C ASP A 71 -26.21 -30.50 -42.28
N SER A 72 -26.36 -31.39 -41.29
CA SER A 72 -26.72 -32.81 -41.48
C SER A 72 -28.20 -33.04 -41.84
N GLY A 73 -29.05 -32.01 -41.71
CA GLY A 73 -30.51 -32.11 -41.82
C GLY A 73 -31.22 -32.48 -40.51
N GLU A 74 -30.48 -32.93 -39.50
CA GLU A 74 -31.02 -33.27 -38.18
C GLU A 74 -31.23 -32.01 -37.33
N THR A 75 -32.17 -32.06 -36.38
CA THR A 75 -32.44 -30.94 -35.46
C THR A 75 -32.04 -31.34 -34.05
N ALA A 76 -31.20 -30.52 -33.39
CA ALA A 76 -30.70 -30.83 -32.05
C ALA A 76 -31.83 -30.96 -31.03
N ILE A 77 -32.77 -30.01 -31.04
CA ILE A 77 -33.94 -29.99 -30.17
C ILE A 77 -35.20 -29.82 -31.03
N VAL A 78 -36.10 -30.80 -30.96
CA VAL A 78 -37.44 -30.72 -31.54
C VAL A 78 -38.44 -30.57 -30.38
N PRO A 79 -38.94 -29.35 -30.12
CA PRO A 79 -39.90 -29.08 -29.06
C PRO A 79 -41.06 -30.09 -29.01
N GLY A 80 -41.28 -30.69 -27.84
CA GLY A 80 -42.34 -31.66 -27.60
C GLY A 80 -42.09 -33.06 -28.18
N LYS A 81 -40.94 -33.31 -28.84
CA LYS A 81 -40.62 -34.60 -29.47
C LYS A 81 -39.22 -35.09 -29.05
N PRO A 82 -39.10 -35.67 -27.85
CA PRO A 82 -37.82 -36.20 -27.35
C PRO A 82 -37.15 -37.20 -28.30
N ASP A 83 -37.92 -38.14 -28.86
CA ASP A 83 -37.40 -39.19 -29.75
C ASP A 83 -36.93 -38.66 -31.11
N ALA A 84 -37.34 -37.44 -31.48
CA ALA A 84 -36.91 -36.76 -32.70
C ALA A 84 -35.79 -35.72 -32.44
N SER A 85 -35.32 -35.59 -31.20
CA SER A 85 -34.31 -34.62 -30.81
C SER A 85 -32.92 -35.26 -30.75
N GLU A 86 -32.04 -34.87 -31.65
CA GLU A 86 -30.68 -35.45 -31.77
C GLU A 86 -29.87 -35.26 -30.48
N LEU A 87 -30.09 -34.18 -29.72
CA LEU A 87 -29.45 -33.97 -28.42
C LEU A 87 -29.66 -35.16 -27.48
N LEU A 88 -30.89 -35.69 -27.39
CA LEU A 88 -31.18 -36.82 -26.51
C LEU A 88 -30.65 -38.13 -27.07
N ALA A 89 -30.70 -38.33 -28.39
CA ALA A 89 -30.07 -39.49 -29.03
C ALA A 89 -28.58 -39.56 -28.67
N ARG A 90 -27.88 -38.43 -28.69
CA ARG A 90 -26.46 -38.32 -28.31
C ARG A 90 -26.22 -38.48 -26.82
N VAL A 91 -27.04 -37.86 -25.97
CA VAL A 91 -26.89 -37.92 -24.50
C VAL A 91 -27.17 -39.33 -23.95
N PHE A 92 -28.06 -40.09 -24.59
CA PHE A 92 -28.41 -41.46 -24.20
C PHE A 92 -27.67 -42.55 -24.99
N SER A 93 -26.84 -42.20 -25.96
CA SER A 93 -26.04 -43.17 -26.73
C SER A 93 -25.01 -43.87 -25.82
N ASP A 94 -24.86 -45.18 -25.99
CA ASP A 94 -23.77 -45.97 -25.40
C ASP A 94 -22.54 -46.09 -26.34
N ASP A 95 -22.68 -45.66 -27.60
CA ASP A 95 -21.57 -45.59 -28.56
C ASP A 95 -20.69 -44.37 -28.25
N GLU A 96 -19.43 -44.61 -27.85
CA GLU A 96 -18.47 -43.55 -27.49
C GLU A 96 -18.21 -42.54 -28.62
N SER A 97 -18.40 -42.92 -29.89
CA SER A 97 -18.22 -42.03 -31.04
C SER A 97 -19.41 -41.09 -31.26
N LEU A 98 -20.58 -41.42 -30.71
CA LEU A 98 -21.81 -40.65 -30.81
C LEU A 98 -22.17 -39.97 -29.48
N MET A 99 -21.77 -40.53 -28.35
CA MET A 99 -22.11 -40.04 -27.02
C MET A 99 -21.64 -38.60 -26.82
N MET A 100 -22.56 -37.74 -26.37
CA MET A 100 -22.24 -36.38 -25.97
C MET A 100 -22.61 -36.14 -24.50
N PRO A 101 -21.73 -35.51 -23.69
CA PRO A 101 -20.36 -35.15 -23.99
C PRO A 101 -19.47 -36.38 -24.20
N PRO A 102 -18.44 -36.31 -25.07
CA PRO A 102 -17.58 -37.44 -25.34
C PRO A 102 -16.74 -37.80 -24.09
N PRO A 103 -16.29 -39.06 -23.93
CA PRO A 103 -15.47 -39.47 -22.78
C PRO A 103 -14.22 -38.59 -22.58
N SER A 104 -13.63 -38.11 -23.68
CA SER A 104 -12.48 -37.21 -23.69
C SER A 104 -12.75 -35.85 -23.01
N ALA A 105 -14.00 -35.40 -22.97
CA ALA A 105 -14.40 -34.16 -22.31
C ALA A 105 -14.39 -34.27 -20.78
N LYS A 106 -14.41 -35.49 -20.21
CA LYS A 106 -14.43 -35.77 -18.76
C LYS A 106 -15.58 -35.09 -18.01
N LEU A 107 -16.71 -34.90 -18.66
CA LEU A 107 -17.90 -34.22 -18.13
C LEU A 107 -19.17 -35.07 -18.32
N PRO A 108 -19.23 -36.31 -17.80
CA PRO A 108 -20.39 -37.18 -18.00
C PRO A 108 -21.65 -36.60 -17.34
N LEU A 109 -22.81 -36.80 -17.97
CA LEU A 109 -24.10 -36.52 -17.33
C LEU A 109 -24.53 -37.68 -16.44
N THR A 110 -25.04 -37.36 -15.26
CA THR A 110 -25.73 -38.32 -14.39
C THR A 110 -27.08 -38.73 -14.97
N ALA A 111 -27.60 -39.90 -14.58
CA ALA A 111 -28.91 -40.37 -15.04
C ALA A 111 -30.04 -39.35 -14.79
N ALA A 112 -30.03 -38.69 -13.62
CA ALA A 112 -31.00 -37.65 -13.27
C ALA A 112 -30.91 -36.44 -14.22
N GLN A 113 -29.71 -35.98 -14.56
CA GLN A 113 -29.52 -34.87 -15.50
C GLN A 113 -30.01 -35.22 -16.91
N LYS A 114 -29.72 -36.45 -17.38
CA LYS A 114 -30.22 -36.90 -18.68
C LYS A 114 -31.76 -36.93 -18.71
N GLU A 115 -32.39 -37.38 -17.62
CA GLU A 115 -33.85 -37.37 -17.49
C GLU A 115 -34.43 -35.95 -17.46
N THR A 116 -33.78 -35.02 -16.78
CA THR A 116 -34.18 -33.61 -16.78
C THR A 116 -34.20 -33.03 -18.20
N LEU A 117 -33.17 -33.29 -19.01
CA LEU A 117 -33.16 -32.85 -20.41
C LEU A 117 -34.30 -33.49 -21.22
N ARG A 118 -34.59 -34.78 -21.02
CA ARG A 118 -35.70 -35.46 -21.70
C ARG A 118 -37.05 -34.83 -21.34
N ARG A 119 -37.32 -34.64 -20.05
CA ARG A 119 -38.59 -34.06 -19.57
C ARG A 119 -38.77 -32.63 -20.07
N TRP A 120 -37.70 -31.84 -20.09
CA TRP A 120 -37.74 -30.47 -20.61
C TRP A 120 -38.07 -30.43 -22.10
N ILE A 121 -37.44 -31.28 -22.92
CA ILE A 121 -37.77 -31.37 -24.35
C ILE A 121 -39.20 -31.85 -24.57
N ALA A 122 -39.65 -32.85 -23.80
CA ALA A 122 -41.01 -33.35 -23.85
C ALA A 122 -42.05 -32.27 -23.53
N ALA A 123 -41.71 -31.35 -22.63
CA ALA A 123 -42.56 -30.23 -22.23
C ALA A 123 -42.54 -29.04 -23.19
N GLY A 124 -41.81 -29.12 -24.31
CA GLY A 124 -41.76 -28.05 -25.32
C GLY A 124 -40.43 -27.30 -25.39
N ALA A 125 -39.43 -27.67 -24.58
CA ALA A 125 -38.10 -27.08 -24.60
C ALA A 125 -38.07 -25.54 -24.51
N GLU A 126 -38.93 -24.95 -23.66
CA GLU A 126 -38.95 -23.48 -23.52
C GLU A 126 -37.62 -22.99 -22.93
N TYR A 127 -37.06 -21.95 -23.56
CA TYR A 127 -35.86 -21.26 -23.12
C TYR A 127 -36.25 -20.01 -22.35
N GLU A 128 -35.59 -19.80 -21.20
CA GLU A 128 -35.70 -18.58 -20.41
C GLU A 128 -34.35 -17.88 -20.32
N GLN A 129 -34.32 -16.55 -20.33
CA GLN A 129 -33.09 -15.79 -20.09
C GLN A 129 -32.59 -16.04 -18.66
N HIS A 130 -31.28 -16.03 -18.40
CA HIS A 130 -30.77 -16.23 -17.04
C HIS A 130 -31.12 -15.02 -16.17
N TRP A 131 -31.50 -15.26 -14.91
CA TRP A 131 -31.95 -14.24 -13.96
C TRP A 131 -30.98 -13.04 -13.85
N ALA A 132 -29.68 -13.29 -13.96
CA ALA A 132 -28.64 -12.27 -13.87
C ALA A 132 -28.65 -11.26 -15.05
N PHE A 133 -29.22 -11.63 -16.19
CA PHE A 133 -29.36 -10.76 -17.37
C PHE A 133 -30.79 -10.24 -17.55
N GLN A 134 -31.67 -10.48 -16.57
CA GLN A 134 -33.02 -9.92 -16.53
C GLN A 134 -33.08 -8.82 -15.47
N PRO A 135 -33.74 -7.67 -15.71
CA PRO A 135 -33.92 -6.64 -14.70
C PRO A 135 -34.56 -7.19 -13.41
N PRO A 136 -34.19 -6.68 -12.22
CA PRO A 136 -34.72 -7.18 -10.96
C PRO A 136 -36.22 -6.92 -10.82
N VAL A 137 -36.98 -7.94 -10.44
CA VAL A 137 -38.44 -7.84 -10.31
C VAL A 137 -38.82 -7.49 -8.87
N ARG A 138 -39.62 -6.43 -8.70
CA ARG A 138 -40.14 -6.06 -7.39
C ARG A 138 -41.10 -7.14 -6.87
N SER A 139 -40.67 -7.87 -5.86
CA SER A 139 -41.45 -8.93 -5.20
C SER A 139 -42.13 -8.38 -3.93
N GLU A 140 -43.39 -8.71 -3.70
CA GLU A 140 -44.06 -8.37 -2.44
C GLU A 140 -43.59 -9.33 -1.32
N PRO A 141 -43.32 -8.84 -0.09
CA PRO A 141 -42.90 -9.71 1.00
C PRO A 141 -43.94 -10.81 1.29
N PRO A 142 -43.51 -12.08 1.43
CA PRO A 142 -44.43 -13.20 1.58
C PRO A 142 -45.18 -13.17 2.92
N THR A 143 -46.33 -13.83 2.94
CA THR A 143 -47.06 -14.13 4.18
C THR A 143 -46.45 -15.34 4.89
N VAL A 144 -46.16 -15.20 6.18
CA VAL A 144 -45.48 -16.23 7.01
C VAL A 144 -46.39 -16.70 8.14
N LYS A 145 -46.18 -17.91 8.66
CA LYS A 145 -46.97 -18.47 9.77
C LYS A 145 -46.60 -17.84 11.10
N ALA A 146 -45.31 -17.69 11.40
CA ALA A 146 -44.83 -17.07 12.63
C ALA A 146 -44.72 -15.53 12.48
N ALA A 147 -45.87 -14.85 12.49
CA ALA A 147 -45.96 -13.42 12.20
C ALA A 147 -45.24 -12.48 13.19
N ASP A 148 -44.89 -12.97 14.39
CA ASP A 148 -44.24 -12.17 15.45
C ASP A 148 -42.71 -12.14 15.36
N TRP A 149 -42.08 -13.04 14.57
CA TRP A 149 -40.62 -13.08 14.43
C TRP A 149 -40.05 -12.01 13.48
N PRO A 150 -40.68 -11.71 12.32
CA PRO A 150 -40.20 -10.67 11.42
C PRO A 150 -40.16 -9.27 12.05
N HIS A 151 -39.00 -8.62 12.02
CA HIS A 151 -38.83 -7.20 12.36
C HIS A 151 -39.03 -6.30 11.14
N ASN A 152 -38.63 -6.76 9.95
CA ASN A 152 -38.83 -6.05 8.69
C ASN A 152 -39.14 -7.01 7.52
N ALA A 153 -39.16 -6.49 6.29
CA ALA A 153 -39.52 -7.26 5.10
C ALA A 153 -38.51 -8.38 4.76
N ILE A 154 -37.22 -8.21 5.08
CA ILE A 154 -36.19 -9.24 4.84
C ILE A 154 -36.57 -10.54 5.55
N ASP A 155 -36.98 -10.41 6.80
CA ASP A 155 -37.30 -11.53 7.67
C ASP A 155 -38.46 -12.36 7.14
N ARG A 156 -39.39 -11.76 6.39
CA ARG A 156 -40.50 -12.48 5.77
C ARG A 156 -40.00 -13.45 4.70
N PHE A 157 -39.06 -13.02 3.86
CA PHE A 157 -38.47 -13.89 2.84
C PHE A 157 -37.65 -15.02 3.46
N VAL A 158 -36.82 -14.71 4.48
CA VAL A 158 -36.02 -15.70 5.20
C VAL A 158 -36.93 -16.72 5.90
N LEU A 159 -37.91 -16.25 6.67
CA LEU A 159 -38.82 -17.10 7.42
C LEU A 159 -39.71 -17.95 6.51
N ALA A 160 -40.22 -17.41 5.40
CA ALA A 160 -40.98 -18.19 4.42
C ALA A 160 -40.15 -19.35 3.87
N LYS A 161 -38.85 -19.12 3.62
CA LYS A 161 -37.95 -20.18 3.17
C LYS A 161 -37.70 -21.23 4.25
N LEU A 162 -37.48 -20.83 5.49
CA LEU A 162 -37.34 -21.75 6.63
C LEU A 162 -38.60 -22.58 6.86
N GLU A 163 -39.78 -21.95 6.84
CA GLU A 163 -41.09 -22.63 7.01
C GLU A 163 -41.37 -23.63 5.88
N SER A 164 -40.89 -23.37 4.66
CA SER A 164 -41.01 -24.31 3.53
C SER A 164 -40.18 -25.59 3.72
N MET A 165 -39.16 -25.55 4.59
CA MET A 165 -38.25 -26.64 4.90
C MET A 165 -38.46 -27.21 6.32
N ASP A 166 -39.52 -26.79 7.02
CA ASP A 166 -39.80 -27.15 8.41
C ASP A 166 -38.65 -26.80 9.39
N LEU A 167 -37.92 -25.72 9.07
CA LEU A 167 -36.85 -25.17 9.91
C LEU A 167 -37.36 -23.98 10.73
N LYS A 168 -36.69 -23.73 11.86
CA LYS A 168 -36.96 -22.61 12.75
C LYS A 168 -35.70 -21.75 12.92
N PRO A 169 -35.86 -20.43 13.03
CA PRO A 169 -34.74 -19.54 13.34
C PRO A 169 -34.22 -19.76 14.77
N SER A 170 -32.95 -19.44 14.99
CA SER A 170 -32.33 -19.34 16.30
C SER A 170 -32.97 -18.23 17.14
N PRO A 171 -32.88 -18.30 18.48
CA PRO A 171 -33.25 -17.18 19.33
C PRO A 171 -32.38 -15.94 19.03
N PRO A 172 -32.83 -14.73 19.38
CA PRO A 172 -31.99 -13.53 19.33
C PRO A 172 -30.72 -13.70 20.19
N ALA A 173 -29.62 -13.10 19.74
CA ALA A 173 -28.40 -12.98 20.54
C ALA A 173 -28.62 -12.04 21.74
N ASP A 174 -27.81 -12.20 22.79
CA ASP A 174 -27.80 -11.26 23.90
C ASP A 174 -27.30 -9.87 23.48
N ARG A 175 -27.52 -8.88 24.34
CA ARG A 175 -27.30 -7.47 23.99
C ARG A 175 -25.82 -7.18 23.80
N GLU A 176 -24.96 -7.75 24.64
CA GLU A 176 -23.51 -7.65 24.60
C GLU A 176 -22.96 -8.13 23.27
N THR A 177 -23.39 -9.32 22.86
CA THR A 177 -23.05 -9.96 21.60
C THR A 177 -23.50 -9.10 20.41
N LEU A 178 -24.76 -8.65 20.41
CA LEU A 178 -25.29 -7.77 19.35
C LEU A 178 -24.55 -6.44 19.25
N ALA A 179 -24.16 -5.84 20.37
CA ALA A 179 -23.42 -4.58 20.40
C ALA A 179 -22.03 -4.76 19.79
N ARG A 180 -21.33 -5.80 20.21
CA ARG A 180 -19.99 -6.12 19.71
C ARG A 180 -19.98 -6.43 18.22
N ARG A 181 -20.91 -7.27 17.75
CA ARG A 181 -21.10 -7.57 16.33
C ARG A 181 -21.36 -6.32 15.51
N ALA A 182 -22.35 -5.52 15.91
CA ALA A 182 -22.70 -4.28 15.23
C ALA A 182 -21.52 -3.29 15.16
N SER A 183 -20.73 -3.18 16.23
CA SER A 183 -19.55 -2.31 16.26
C SER A 183 -18.47 -2.78 15.26
N PHE A 184 -18.16 -4.07 15.22
CA PHE A 184 -17.18 -4.59 14.24
C PHE A 184 -17.66 -4.46 12.80
N ASP A 185 -18.94 -4.74 12.55
CA ASP A 185 -19.49 -4.70 11.19
C ASP A 185 -19.58 -3.27 10.65
N LEU A 186 -19.99 -2.30 11.46
CA LEU A 186 -20.15 -0.92 11.02
C LEU A 186 -18.87 -0.09 11.09
N ILE A 187 -18.08 -0.21 12.16
CA ILE A 187 -16.94 0.70 12.42
C ILE A 187 -15.58 0.00 12.50
N GLY A 188 -15.57 -1.35 12.45
CA GLY A 188 -14.35 -2.15 12.39
C GLY A 188 -13.59 -2.25 13.72
N LEU A 189 -14.17 -1.80 14.83
CA LEU A 189 -13.55 -1.75 16.15
C LEU A 189 -14.46 -2.39 17.19
N PRO A 190 -13.92 -2.91 18.31
CA PRO A 190 -14.74 -3.29 19.46
C PRO A 190 -15.41 -2.05 20.07
N PRO A 191 -16.60 -2.20 20.68
CA PRO A 191 -17.21 -1.10 21.43
C PRO A 191 -16.33 -0.76 22.63
N THR A 192 -16.23 0.51 22.99
CA THR A 192 -15.61 0.87 24.26
C THR A 192 -16.50 0.44 25.43
N PRO A 193 -15.93 0.16 26.62
CA PRO A 193 -16.75 -0.19 27.80
C PRO A 193 -17.85 0.84 28.09
N ALA A 194 -17.56 2.14 27.95
CA ALA A 194 -18.54 3.20 28.16
C ALA A 194 -19.68 3.21 27.13
N GLU A 195 -19.39 2.92 25.85
CA GLU A 195 -20.42 2.82 24.82
C GLU A 195 -21.31 1.60 25.02
N LEU A 196 -20.70 0.48 25.44
CA LEU A 196 -21.43 -0.74 25.78
C LEU A 196 -22.33 -0.52 26.99
N ASP A 197 -21.82 0.02 28.09
CA ASP A 197 -22.60 0.31 29.30
C ASP A 197 -23.79 1.22 28.99
N ALA A 198 -23.56 2.26 28.19
CA ALA A 198 -24.62 3.17 27.76
C ALA A 198 -25.69 2.47 26.91
N PHE A 199 -25.31 1.50 26.07
CA PHE A 199 -26.26 0.70 25.31
C PHE A 199 -27.02 -0.31 26.20
N LEU A 200 -26.34 -1.00 27.12
CA LEU A 200 -26.96 -1.98 28.01
C LEU A 200 -27.94 -1.33 28.99
N ALA A 201 -27.66 -0.11 29.44
CA ALA A 201 -28.54 0.68 30.31
C ALA A 201 -29.75 1.34 29.60
N ASP A 202 -29.81 1.28 28.27
CA ASP A 202 -30.92 1.86 27.50
C ASP A 202 -32.09 0.87 27.40
N ASP A 203 -33.13 1.07 28.20
CA ASP A 203 -34.32 0.21 28.22
C ASP A 203 -35.39 0.63 27.19
N ALA A 204 -35.10 1.58 26.30
CA ALA A 204 -36.05 1.96 25.26
C ALA A 204 -36.34 0.78 24.32
N PRO A 205 -37.59 0.59 23.85
CA PRO A 205 -37.93 -0.51 22.91
C PRO A 205 -37.13 -0.49 21.61
N ASN A 206 -36.57 0.67 21.23
CA ASN A 206 -35.73 0.87 20.05
C ASN A 206 -34.25 1.14 20.40
N ALA A 207 -33.77 0.69 21.57
CA ALA A 207 -32.41 0.95 22.03
C ALA A 207 -31.34 0.44 21.05
N TYR A 208 -31.56 -0.74 20.44
CA TYR A 208 -30.63 -1.31 19.46
C TYR A 208 -30.60 -0.51 18.16
N GLU A 209 -31.76 -0.11 17.65
CA GLU A 209 -31.89 0.72 16.45
C GLU A 209 -31.16 2.05 16.63
N ARG A 210 -31.28 2.67 17.82
CA ARG A 210 -30.54 3.88 18.19
C ARG A 210 -29.04 3.66 18.33
N TYR A 211 -28.62 2.47 18.78
CA TYR A 211 -27.20 2.11 18.83
C TYR A 211 -26.62 1.97 17.41
N VAL A 212 -27.33 1.30 16.50
CA VAL A 212 -26.99 1.21 15.08
C VAL A 212 -26.89 2.60 14.44
N ASP A 213 -27.83 3.51 14.73
CA ASP A 213 -27.79 4.89 14.22
C ASP A 213 -26.51 5.62 14.64
N ARG A 214 -26.12 5.52 15.92
CA ARG A 214 -24.87 6.13 16.42
C ARG A 214 -23.63 5.57 15.71
N LEU A 215 -23.61 4.27 15.42
CA LEU A 215 -22.51 3.63 14.71
C LEU A 215 -22.45 4.06 13.23
N LEU A 216 -23.60 4.24 12.57
CA LEU A 216 -23.69 4.76 11.20
C LEU A 216 -23.30 6.24 11.10
N GLU A 217 -23.56 7.04 12.14
CA GLU A 217 -23.13 8.43 12.25
C GLU A 217 -21.62 8.58 12.55
N SER A 218 -20.99 7.55 13.09
CA SER A 218 -19.56 7.56 13.41
C SER A 218 -18.71 7.75 12.15
N PRO A 219 -17.69 8.64 12.16
CA PRO A 219 -16.77 8.78 11.03
C PRO A 219 -15.94 7.51 10.79
N ARG A 220 -15.94 6.58 11.75
CA ARG A 220 -15.29 5.27 11.64
C ARG A 220 -16.00 4.33 10.68
N TYR A 221 -17.26 4.62 10.34
CA TYR A 221 -18.03 3.92 9.32
C TYR A 221 -17.31 3.94 7.97
N GLY A 222 -16.95 5.13 7.49
CA GLY A 222 -16.29 5.31 6.20
C GLY A 222 -14.95 4.58 6.13
N GLU A 223 -14.17 4.57 7.21
CA GLU A 223 -12.90 3.81 7.27
C GLU A 223 -13.12 2.28 7.23
N ARG A 224 -14.18 1.75 7.86
CA ARG A 224 -14.51 0.30 7.79
C ARG A 224 -14.93 -0.10 6.39
N TRP A 225 -15.85 0.66 5.80
CA TRP A 225 -16.45 0.32 4.51
C TRP A 225 -15.56 0.68 3.31
N ALA A 226 -14.70 1.70 3.44
CA ALA A 226 -13.71 2.01 2.42
C ALA A 226 -12.76 0.85 2.17
N ARG A 227 -12.34 0.08 3.20
CA ARG A 227 -11.44 -1.07 2.99
C ARG A 227 -11.97 -2.05 1.94
N ARG A 228 -13.24 -2.44 2.06
CA ARG A 228 -13.88 -3.36 1.11
C ARG A 228 -13.95 -2.78 -0.29
N TRP A 229 -14.12 -1.47 -0.41
CA TRP A 229 -14.11 -0.78 -1.71
C TRP A 229 -12.70 -0.67 -2.30
N LEU A 230 -11.70 -0.44 -1.46
CA LEU A 230 -10.30 -0.32 -1.86
C LEU A 230 -9.72 -1.66 -2.34
N ASP A 231 -10.21 -2.78 -1.83
CA ASP A 231 -9.91 -4.13 -2.35
C ASP A 231 -10.39 -4.27 -3.81
N LEU A 232 -11.59 -3.78 -4.12
CA LEU A 232 -12.13 -3.77 -5.48
C LEU A 232 -11.34 -2.83 -6.40
N ALA A 233 -10.91 -1.69 -5.87
CA ALA A 233 -10.12 -0.71 -6.59
C ALA A 233 -8.65 -1.14 -6.82
N ARG A 234 -8.16 -2.16 -6.09
CA ARG A 234 -6.75 -2.59 -6.05
C ARG A 234 -5.82 -1.52 -5.48
N TYR A 235 -6.28 -0.88 -4.40
CA TYR A 235 -5.51 0.18 -3.76
C TYR A 235 -4.15 -0.34 -3.25
N ALA A 236 -3.11 0.45 -3.50
CA ALA A 236 -1.77 0.26 -2.94
C ALA A 236 -0.99 1.58 -3.01
N ASP A 237 -0.08 1.81 -2.08
CA ASP A 237 0.77 2.99 -2.02
C ASP A 237 2.04 2.87 -2.89
N THR A 238 2.18 1.77 -3.65
CA THR A 238 3.32 1.48 -4.53
C THR A 238 2.88 1.09 -5.94
N ASN A 239 3.79 1.18 -6.91
CA ASN A 239 3.54 0.87 -8.33
C ASN A 239 3.38 -0.64 -8.63
N GLY A 240 4.16 -1.50 -7.99
CA GLY A 240 4.14 -2.96 -8.20
C GLY A 240 5.13 -3.44 -9.27
N TYR A 241 4.86 -4.62 -9.87
CA TYR A 241 5.75 -5.35 -10.78
C TYR A 241 7.07 -5.72 -10.08
N GLU A 242 8.22 -5.29 -10.61
CA GLU A 242 9.53 -5.66 -10.07
C GLU A 242 9.86 -5.02 -8.71
N LYS A 243 9.27 -3.86 -8.37
CA LYS A 243 9.70 -3.03 -7.23
C LYS A 243 8.54 -2.26 -6.60
N ASP A 244 8.58 -2.09 -5.28
CA ASP A 244 7.63 -1.27 -4.51
C ASP A 244 7.97 0.24 -4.56
N ARG A 245 8.07 0.80 -5.78
CA ARG A 245 8.28 2.25 -5.94
C ARG A 245 7.05 3.02 -5.46
N PRO A 246 7.22 4.10 -4.68
CA PRO A 246 6.10 4.82 -4.09
C PRO A 246 5.31 5.57 -5.16
N ARG A 247 3.99 5.68 -4.95
CA ARG A 247 3.10 6.58 -5.70
C ARG A 247 2.22 7.35 -4.74
N SER A 248 1.80 8.55 -5.16
CA SER A 248 0.81 9.30 -4.38
C SER A 248 -0.60 8.98 -4.86
N ILE A 249 -1.34 8.20 -4.08
CA ILE A 249 -2.75 7.83 -4.36
C ILE A 249 -3.64 7.86 -3.11
N TRP A 250 -3.07 8.15 -1.94
CA TRP A 250 -3.81 8.29 -0.68
C TRP A 250 -4.97 9.30 -0.71
N PRO A 251 -4.97 10.38 -1.53
CA PRO A 251 -6.12 11.28 -1.61
C PRO A 251 -7.38 10.58 -2.15
N TYR A 252 -7.22 9.59 -3.04
CA TYR A 252 -8.34 8.76 -3.49
C TYR A 252 -8.91 7.90 -2.35
N ARG A 253 -8.06 7.31 -1.51
CA ARG A 253 -8.51 6.57 -0.31
C ARG A 253 -9.32 7.47 0.62
N ASP A 254 -8.84 8.68 0.87
CA ASP A 254 -9.53 9.64 1.73
C ASP A 254 -10.84 10.11 1.11
N TRP A 255 -10.88 10.30 -0.22
CA TRP A 255 -12.12 10.57 -0.95
C TRP A 255 -13.15 9.45 -0.76
N VAL A 256 -12.75 8.17 -0.88
CA VAL A 256 -13.65 7.02 -0.65
C VAL A 256 -14.19 7.03 0.79
N ILE A 257 -13.33 7.23 1.79
CA ILE A 257 -13.74 7.32 3.21
C ILE A 257 -14.75 8.44 3.41
N ASN A 258 -14.48 9.62 2.85
CA ASN A 258 -15.33 10.80 3.00
C ASN A 258 -16.67 10.64 2.28
N ALA A 259 -16.68 10.08 1.07
CA ALA A 259 -17.90 9.83 0.29
C ALA A 259 -18.83 8.85 1.03
N LEU A 260 -18.29 7.77 1.60
CA LEU A 260 -19.07 6.81 2.40
C LEU A 260 -19.58 7.42 3.71
N ASN A 261 -18.76 8.25 4.38
CA ASN A 261 -19.20 8.95 5.59
C ASN A 261 -20.30 9.98 5.32
N ALA A 262 -20.23 10.68 4.18
CA ALA A 262 -21.27 11.58 3.69
C ALA A 262 -22.52 10.84 3.16
N ASP A 263 -22.48 9.50 3.13
CA ASP A 263 -23.51 8.63 2.60
C ASP A 263 -23.87 8.99 1.15
N MET A 264 -22.86 9.32 0.34
CA MET A 264 -23.04 9.64 -1.08
C MET A 264 -23.84 8.52 -1.78
N PRO A 265 -24.91 8.86 -2.53
CA PRO A 265 -25.64 7.89 -3.34
C PRO A 265 -24.69 7.04 -4.20
N PHE A 266 -24.86 5.71 -4.21
CA PHE A 266 -23.94 4.81 -4.90
C PHE A 266 -23.87 5.05 -6.42
N ASP A 267 -24.95 5.52 -7.03
CA ASP A 267 -24.98 5.93 -8.43
C ASP A 267 -24.04 7.12 -8.69
N GLN A 268 -24.10 8.17 -7.88
CA GLN A 268 -23.18 9.30 -7.93
C GLN A 268 -21.73 8.88 -7.60
N PHE A 269 -21.55 8.05 -6.57
CA PHE A 269 -20.25 7.49 -6.19
C PHE A 269 -19.60 6.69 -7.34
N THR A 270 -20.42 6.00 -8.15
CA THR A 270 -19.96 5.32 -9.36
C THR A 270 -19.59 6.31 -10.47
N ILE A 271 -20.44 7.30 -10.72
CA ILE A 271 -20.24 8.31 -11.77
C ILE A 271 -18.94 9.09 -11.55
N GLU A 272 -18.69 9.56 -10.32
CA GLU A 272 -17.48 10.33 -10.02
C GLU A 272 -16.21 9.49 -10.18
N GLN A 273 -16.25 8.20 -9.82
CA GLN A 273 -15.07 7.33 -9.94
C GLN A 273 -14.70 6.94 -11.37
N LEU A 274 -15.67 6.87 -12.27
CA LEU A 274 -15.41 6.49 -13.66
C LEU A 274 -15.19 7.72 -14.56
N ALA A 275 -15.86 8.84 -14.25
CA ALA A 275 -15.93 10.00 -15.13
C ALA A 275 -16.10 11.33 -14.39
N GLY A 276 -15.65 11.45 -13.13
CA GLY A 276 -15.76 12.69 -12.36
C GLY A 276 -15.07 13.89 -13.01
N ASP A 277 -13.99 13.66 -13.78
CA ASP A 277 -13.31 14.68 -14.57
C ASP A 277 -14.13 15.21 -15.77
N MET A 278 -15.14 14.44 -16.21
CA MET A 278 -16.03 14.78 -17.32
C MET A 278 -17.32 15.48 -16.85
N LEU A 279 -17.49 15.68 -15.55
CA LEU A 279 -18.64 16.41 -15.02
C LEU A 279 -18.50 17.91 -15.31
N PRO A 280 -19.61 18.62 -15.58
CA PRO A 280 -19.56 20.06 -15.79
C PRO A 280 -18.96 20.78 -14.57
N ASN A 281 -17.89 21.55 -14.80
CA ASN A 281 -17.14 22.25 -13.74
C ASN A 281 -16.63 21.30 -12.64
N ALA A 282 -16.09 20.14 -13.03
CA ALA A 282 -15.57 19.13 -12.13
C ALA A 282 -14.70 19.71 -11.00
N THR A 283 -15.08 19.42 -9.75
CA THR A 283 -14.29 19.84 -8.58
C THR A 283 -13.00 19.01 -8.46
N ILE A 284 -12.08 19.44 -7.59
CA ILE A 284 -10.85 18.67 -7.32
C ILE A 284 -11.22 17.28 -6.78
N GLU A 285 -12.20 17.20 -5.88
CA GLU A 285 -12.69 15.94 -5.31
C GLU A 285 -13.25 15.00 -6.38
N GLN A 286 -14.02 15.50 -7.34
CA GLN A 286 -14.56 14.72 -8.45
C GLN A 286 -13.44 14.20 -9.36
N ARG A 287 -12.37 14.98 -9.55
CA ARG A 287 -11.19 14.53 -10.29
C ARG A 287 -10.40 13.49 -9.49
N ILE A 288 -10.23 13.66 -8.18
CA ILE A 288 -9.60 12.68 -7.28
C ILE A 288 -10.34 11.33 -7.32
N ALA A 289 -11.67 11.34 -7.38
CA ALA A 289 -12.50 10.13 -7.44
C ALA A 289 -12.10 9.20 -8.59
N THR A 290 -11.68 9.76 -9.73
CA THR A 290 -11.22 9.00 -10.91
C THR A 290 -9.96 8.15 -10.65
N GLY A 291 -9.33 8.32 -9.49
CA GLY A 291 -8.26 7.47 -8.99
C GLY A 291 -8.58 5.98 -8.95
N PHE A 292 -9.87 5.58 -8.96
CA PHE A 292 -10.30 4.17 -9.05
C PHE A 292 -9.55 3.40 -10.15
N HIS A 293 -9.53 3.92 -11.39
CA HIS A 293 -8.83 3.27 -12.50
C HIS A 293 -7.32 3.59 -12.58
N ARG A 294 -6.83 4.55 -11.79
CA ARG A 294 -5.40 4.82 -11.61
C ARG A 294 -4.72 3.94 -10.56
N ASN A 295 -5.48 3.12 -9.83
CA ASN A 295 -4.91 2.12 -8.93
C ASN A 295 -4.28 0.92 -9.66
N THR A 296 -4.57 0.75 -10.96
CA THR A 296 -3.84 -0.16 -11.87
C THR A 296 -2.32 -0.07 -11.64
N MET A 297 -1.62 -1.19 -11.68
CA MET A 297 -0.16 -1.19 -11.49
C MET A 297 0.54 -0.37 -12.57
N LEU A 298 1.64 0.30 -12.21
CA LEU A 298 2.47 1.05 -13.14
C LEU A 298 3.75 0.27 -13.39
N ASN A 299 4.02 -0.08 -14.64
CA ASN A 299 5.30 -0.66 -15.00
C ASN A 299 6.32 0.46 -15.23
N GLU A 300 7.43 0.42 -14.50
CA GLU A 300 8.55 1.36 -14.62
C GLU A 300 9.88 0.62 -14.80
N GLU A 301 9.82 -0.64 -15.25
CA GLU A 301 10.98 -1.43 -15.65
C GLU A 301 11.62 -0.80 -16.90
N GLY A 302 12.96 -0.87 -16.99
CA GLY A 302 13.67 -0.34 -18.15
C GLY A 302 13.41 -1.20 -19.39
N GLY A 303 13.11 -0.57 -20.52
CA GLY A 303 12.88 -1.22 -21.80
C GLY A 303 11.42 -1.56 -22.09
N ILE A 304 10.45 -1.14 -21.28
CA ILE A 304 9.01 -1.39 -21.52
C ILE A 304 8.53 -0.69 -22.79
N ASP A 305 7.61 -1.30 -23.53
CA ASP A 305 6.85 -0.59 -24.56
C ASP A 305 5.63 0.11 -23.91
N PRO A 306 5.53 1.45 -23.96
CA PRO A 306 4.42 2.18 -23.36
C PRO A 306 3.04 1.77 -23.89
N LEU A 307 2.95 1.35 -25.16
CA LEU A 307 1.70 0.92 -25.77
C LEU A 307 1.31 -0.50 -25.34
N GLU A 308 2.29 -1.40 -25.20
CA GLU A 308 2.07 -2.74 -24.65
C GLU A 308 1.59 -2.66 -23.19
N PHE A 309 2.29 -1.87 -22.36
CA PHE A 309 1.89 -1.66 -20.98
C PHE A 309 0.46 -1.11 -20.88
N ARG A 310 0.12 -0.12 -21.73
CA ARG A 310 -1.23 0.44 -21.77
C ARG A 310 -2.29 -0.61 -22.12
N PHE A 311 -2.01 -1.47 -23.10
CA PHE A 311 -2.94 -2.54 -23.47
C PHE A 311 -3.26 -3.43 -22.27
N TYR A 312 -2.24 -3.89 -21.53
CA TYR A 312 -2.47 -4.67 -20.33
C TYR A 312 -3.18 -3.87 -19.23
N ALA A 313 -2.83 -2.61 -19.03
CA ALA A 313 -3.57 -1.73 -18.12
C ALA A 313 -5.06 -1.61 -18.51
N MET A 314 -5.39 -1.57 -19.80
CA MET A 314 -6.79 -1.54 -20.26
C MET A 314 -7.50 -2.86 -19.99
N THR A 315 -6.86 -4.02 -20.26
CA THR A 315 -7.46 -5.34 -19.99
C THR A 315 -7.83 -5.49 -18.52
N ASP A 316 -6.96 -5.00 -17.65
CA ASP A 316 -7.11 -4.97 -16.20
C ASP A 316 -8.23 -4.01 -15.75
N ARG A 317 -8.36 -2.82 -16.36
CA ARG A 317 -9.48 -1.91 -16.09
C ARG A 317 -10.83 -2.48 -16.50
N VAL A 318 -10.93 -3.07 -17.70
CA VAL A 318 -12.17 -3.72 -18.17
C VAL A 318 -12.57 -4.84 -17.20
N GLN A 319 -11.62 -5.70 -16.82
CA GLN A 319 -11.88 -6.77 -15.86
C GLN A 319 -12.35 -6.20 -14.52
N THR A 320 -11.72 -5.16 -14.00
CA THR A 320 -12.09 -4.58 -12.72
C THR A 320 -13.44 -3.89 -12.75
N THR A 321 -13.82 -3.25 -13.85
CA THR A 321 -15.17 -2.72 -14.02
C THR A 321 -16.21 -3.86 -14.03
N GLY A 322 -15.92 -4.94 -14.77
CA GLY A 322 -16.76 -6.15 -14.81
C GLY A 322 -16.94 -6.80 -13.44
N THR A 323 -15.84 -7.04 -12.71
CA THR A 323 -15.89 -7.56 -11.34
C THR A 323 -16.65 -6.60 -10.43
N THR A 324 -16.33 -5.32 -10.44
CA THR A 324 -16.81 -4.36 -9.43
C THR A 324 -18.30 -4.05 -9.57
N TRP A 325 -18.81 -3.76 -10.77
CA TRP A 325 -20.21 -3.38 -10.94
C TRP A 325 -21.07 -4.53 -11.45
N LEU A 326 -20.58 -5.34 -12.39
CA LEU A 326 -21.40 -6.38 -13.01
C LEU A 326 -21.33 -7.73 -12.29
N GLY A 327 -20.30 -7.96 -11.47
CA GLY A 327 -20.09 -9.28 -10.85
C GLY A 327 -19.94 -10.38 -11.90
N LEU A 328 -19.24 -10.08 -13.00
CA LEU A 328 -19.00 -11.00 -14.11
C LEU A 328 -17.50 -11.20 -14.34
N THR A 329 -17.13 -12.39 -14.82
CA THR A 329 -15.75 -12.69 -15.23
C THR A 329 -15.56 -12.36 -16.72
N LEU A 330 -14.86 -11.27 -17.03
CA LEU A 330 -14.72 -10.80 -18.41
C LEU A 330 -13.44 -11.32 -19.09
N GLN A 331 -12.51 -11.94 -18.36
CA GLN A 331 -11.18 -12.31 -18.89
C GLN A 331 -11.25 -13.22 -20.12
N CYS A 332 -12.17 -14.18 -20.20
CA CYS A 332 -12.26 -15.03 -21.39
C CYS A 332 -12.61 -14.23 -22.65
N ALA A 333 -13.40 -13.16 -22.49
CA ALA A 333 -13.81 -12.29 -23.59
C ALA A 333 -12.64 -11.48 -24.19
N GLN A 334 -11.49 -11.41 -23.49
CA GLN A 334 -10.27 -10.76 -23.98
C GLN A 334 -9.68 -11.48 -25.19
N CYS A 335 -9.78 -12.81 -25.27
CA CYS A 335 -9.09 -13.61 -26.29
C CYS A 335 -10.02 -14.18 -27.36
N HIS A 336 -11.27 -14.45 -27.01
CA HIS A 336 -12.32 -14.97 -27.89
C HIS A 336 -13.69 -14.57 -27.34
N THR A 337 -14.79 -15.01 -27.96
CA THR A 337 -16.13 -14.75 -27.37
C THR A 337 -16.25 -15.55 -26.09
N HIS A 338 -16.77 -14.96 -25.02
CA HIS A 338 -16.83 -15.63 -23.72
C HIS A 338 -17.49 -17.01 -23.85
N LYS A 339 -16.91 -18.01 -23.19
CA LYS A 339 -17.22 -19.42 -23.46
C LYS A 339 -18.60 -19.88 -23.00
N TYR A 340 -19.13 -19.22 -21.96
CA TYR A 340 -20.39 -19.60 -21.32
C TYR A 340 -21.40 -18.46 -21.35
N ASP A 341 -21.02 -17.33 -20.75
CA ASP A 341 -21.85 -16.12 -20.71
C ASP A 341 -21.98 -15.43 -22.08
N PRO A 342 -23.10 -14.73 -22.32
CA PRO A 342 -23.37 -14.02 -23.56
C PRO A 342 -22.58 -12.71 -23.64
N LEU A 343 -21.25 -12.81 -23.66
CA LEU A 343 -20.32 -11.67 -23.71
C LEU A 343 -19.45 -11.78 -24.98
N PRO A 344 -19.86 -11.13 -26.08
CA PRO A 344 -19.13 -11.15 -27.34
C PRO A 344 -17.73 -10.54 -27.22
N HIS A 345 -16.75 -11.16 -27.91
CA HIS A 345 -15.36 -10.69 -27.96
C HIS A 345 -15.26 -9.23 -28.41
N ARG A 346 -15.99 -8.86 -29.47
CA ARG A 346 -15.99 -7.51 -30.00
C ARG A 346 -16.53 -6.48 -28.98
N GLU A 347 -17.54 -6.85 -28.20
CA GLU A 347 -18.17 -5.95 -27.22
C GLU A 347 -17.27 -5.74 -25.98
N TYR A 348 -16.41 -6.71 -25.64
CA TYR A 348 -15.34 -6.52 -24.66
C TYR A 348 -14.41 -5.36 -25.06
N TYR A 349 -13.97 -5.34 -26.33
CA TYR A 349 -13.17 -4.24 -26.87
C TYR A 349 -13.96 -2.93 -27.03
N ALA A 350 -15.28 -3.00 -27.18
CA ALA A 350 -16.14 -1.81 -27.22
C ALA A 350 -16.21 -1.12 -25.84
N ILE A 351 -16.31 -1.90 -24.76
CA ILE A 351 -16.17 -1.38 -23.39
C ILE A 351 -14.75 -0.85 -23.16
N MET A 352 -13.73 -1.58 -23.63
CA MET A 352 -12.34 -1.12 -23.58
C MET A 352 -12.17 0.25 -24.23
N ALA A 353 -12.76 0.47 -25.40
CA ALA A 353 -12.67 1.74 -26.12
C ALA A 353 -13.25 2.92 -25.32
N MET A 354 -14.33 2.70 -24.56
CA MET A 354 -14.88 3.74 -23.67
C MET A 354 -13.90 4.12 -22.55
N LEU A 355 -13.10 3.17 -22.04
CA LEU A 355 -12.12 3.40 -20.97
C LEU A 355 -10.74 3.87 -21.49
N ASN A 356 -10.39 3.50 -22.72
CA ASN A 356 -9.08 3.75 -23.33
C ASN A 356 -8.89 5.21 -23.74
N ASN A 357 -9.96 6.00 -23.89
CA ASN A 357 -9.88 7.38 -24.38
C ASN A 357 -9.51 8.44 -23.31
N ALA A 358 -8.51 8.14 -22.47
CA ALA A 358 -8.12 9.04 -21.38
C ALA A 358 -6.61 9.22 -21.25
N ASP A 359 -6.19 10.43 -20.91
CA ASP A 359 -4.87 10.72 -20.38
C ASP A 359 -4.82 10.40 -18.88
N GLU A 360 -3.59 10.26 -18.39
CA GLU A 360 -3.29 9.64 -17.10
C GLU A 360 -2.38 10.54 -16.23
N PRO A 361 -2.76 11.82 -15.97
CA PRO A 361 -1.88 12.76 -15.31
C PRO A 361 -1.79 12.55 -13.79
N GLU A 362 -0.86 13.30 -13.19
CA GLU A 362 -0.91 13.65 -11.77
C GLU A 362 -1.61 15.00 -11.60
N LEU A 363 -2.41 15.09 -10.55
CA LEU A 363 -3.11 16.29 -10.13
C LEU A 363 -2.47 16.84 -8.85
N ASP A 364 -2.02 18.09 -8.89
CA ASP A 364 -1.67 18.85 -7.68
C ASP A 364 -2.91 19.05 -6.80
N ILE A 365 -2.74 18.87 -5.49
CA ILE A 365 -3.77 19.07 -4.48
C ILE A 365 -3.38 20.26 -3.61
N PRO A 366 -3.92 21.46 -3.89
CA PRO A 366 -3.70 22.62 -3.06
C PRO A 366 -4.26 22.40 -1.65
N THR A 367 -3.38 22.24 -0.66
CA THR A 367 -3.78 22.23 0.75
C THR A 367 -3.71 23.65 1.31
N PRO A 368 -4.56 24.01 2.30
CA PRO A 368 -4.49 25.32 2.94
C PRO A 368 -3.11 25.62 3.52
N GLU A 369 -2.46 24.62 4.12
CA GLU A 369 -1.13 24.75 4.70
C GLU A 369 -0.07 25.06 3.64
N VAL A 370 0.02 24.24 2.58
CA VAL A 370 1.03 24.45 1.53
C VAL A 370 0.77 25.74 0.77
N SER A 371 -0.50 26.08 0.53
CA SER A 371 -0.87 27.33 -0.13
C SER A 371 -0.45 28.55 0.70
N ALA A 372 -0.68 28.54 2.01
CA ALA A 372 -0.23 29.59 2.91
C ALA A 372 1.31 29.69 2.96
N GLN A 373 2.02 28.56 2.98
CA GLN A 373 3.49 28.55 2.93
C GLN A 373 4.01 29.13 1.61
N ARG A 374 3.39 28.79 0.47
CA ARG A 374 3.74 29.33 -0.85
C ARG A 374 3.50 30.83 -0.90
N GLU A 375 2.34 31.30 -0.45
CA GLU A 375 2.01 32.73 -0.39
C GLU A 375 3.02 33.49 0.47
N GLN A 376 3.36 32.96 1.65
CA GLN A 376 4.37 33.54 2.54
C GLN A 376 5.74 33.63 1.87
N ARG A 377 6.20 32.56 1.19
CA ARG A 377 7.47 32.59 0.45
C ARG A 377 7.43 33.58 -0.70
N GLN A 378 6.31 33.67 -1.42
CA GLN A 378 6.14 34.65 -2.50
C GLN A 378 6.28 36.09 -1.98
N GLN A 379 5.69 36.39 -0.82
CA GLN A 379 5.82 37.70 -0.16
C GLN A 379 7.27 37.96 0.28
N GLN A 380 7.97 36.95 0.81
CA GLN A 380 9.39 37.05 1.17
C GLN A 380 10.29 37.30 -0.06
N ILE A 381 10.03 36.59 -1.16
CA ILE A 381 10.71 36.78 -2.45
C ILE A 381 10.54 38.23 -2.91
N ALA A 382 9.30 38.74 -2.94
CA ALA A 382 9.02 40.11 -3.36
C ALA A 382 9.76 41.13 -2.47
N ALA A 383 9.71 40.97 -1.15
CA ALA A 383 10.41 41.85 -0.21
C ALA A 383 11.94 41.79 -0.34
N LEU A 384 12.50 40.62 -0.63
CA LEU A 384 13.94 40.47 -0.89
C LEU A 384 14.35 41.11 -2.20
N ILE A 385 13.56 40.98 -3.27
CA ILE A 385 13.80 41.69 -4.53
C ILE A 385 13.83 43.19 -4.29
N ASP A 386 12.84 43.75 -3.56
CA ASP A 386 12.81 45.18 -3.23
C ASP A 386 14.03 45.60 -2.37
N LYS A 387 14.48 44.75 -1.45
CA LYS A 387 15.70 44.97 -0.68
C LYS A 387 16.96 44.91 -1.55
N LEU A 388 17.03 44.00 -2.52
CA LEU A 388 18.15 43.91 -3.45
C LEU A 388 18.20 45.14 -4.37
N LEU A 389 17.05 45.66 -4.80
CA LEU A 389 16.97 46.92 -5.57
C LEU A 389 17.59 48.12 -4.84
N THR A 390 17.53 48.16 -3.50
CA THR A 390 18.15 49.23 -2.70
C THR A 390 19.64 48.99 -2.40
N LYS A 391 20.09 47.74 -2.42
CA LYS A 391 21.49 47.35 -2.21
C LYS A 391 22.34 47.33 -3.48
N ALA A 392 21.69 47.24 -4.64
CA ALA A 392 22.35 47.23 -5.94
C ALA A 392 23.37 48.38 -6.06
N PRO A 393 24.57 48.15 -6.61
CA PRO A 393 25.55 49.20 -6.85
C PRO A 393 24.94 50.36 -7.65
N ALA A 394 25.29 51.60 -7.30
CA ALA A 394 24.67 52.80 -7.88
C ALA A 394 24.77 52.89 -9.41
N ASP A 395 25.82 52.30 -10.01
CA ASP A 395 26.03 52.22 -11.46
C ASP A 395 25.92 50.79 -12.01
N GLY A 396 25.63 49.79 -11.16
CA GLY A 396 25.61 48.37 -11.52
C GLY A 396 24.54 48.04 -12.55
N PHE A 397 23.34 48.59 -12.38
CA PHE A 397 22.25 48.42 -13.34
C PHE A 397 22.58 49.02 -14.72
N GLU A 398 23.14 50.24 -14.79
CA GLU A 398 23.46 50.87 -16.07
C GLU A 398 24.60 50.14 -16.80
N LYS A 399 25.59 49.64 -16.05
CA LYS A 399 26.66 48.79 -16.60
C LYS A 399 26.10 47.49 -17.15
N TRP A 400 25.25 46.81 -16.38
CA TRP A 400 24.57 45.61 -16.82
C TRP A 400 23.73 45.88 -18.07
N LEU A 401 22.92 46.94 -18.08
CA LEU A 401 22.05 47.32 -19.19
C LEU A 401 22.85 47.60 -20.47
N ALA A 402 23.97 48.30 -20.38
CA ALA A 402 24.85 48.57 -21.52
C ALA A 402 25.43 47.27 -22.10
N VAL A 403 25.98 46.39 -21.25
CA VAL A 403 26.52 45.09 -21.66
C VAL A 403 25.43 44.22 -22.31
N GLU A 404 24.24 44.19 -21.71
CA GLU A 404 23.15 43.36 -22.18
C GLU A 404 22.54 43.86 -23.50
N ARG A 405 22.51 45.17 -23.72
CA ARG A 405 22.09 45.76 -25.01
C ARG A 405 23.07 45.50 -26.15
N GLU A 406 24.37 45.39 -25.87
CA GLU A 406 25.35 45.02 -26.90
C GLU A 406 25.19 43.56 -27.34
N ARG A 407 24.74 42.70 -26.41
CA ARG A 407 24.61 41.24 -26.58
C ARG A 407 23.23 40.78 -27.03
N VAL A 408 22.17 41.55 -26.78
CA VAL A 408 20.81 41.15 -27.12
C VAL A 408 20.65 41.00 -28.64
N ILE A 409 19.95 39.94 -29.03
CA ILE A 409 19.65 39.61 -30.41
C ILE A 409 18.16 39.75 -30.63
N ARG A 410 17.77 40.34 -31.76
CA ARG A 410 16.36 40.39 -32.15
C ARG A 410 15.94 39.05 -32.74
N TRP A 411 15.15 38.30 -31.98
CA TRP A 411 14.50 37.07 -32.41
C TRP A 411 13.09 37.36 -32.94
N ARG A 412 12.71 36.68 -34.01
CA ARG A 412 11.33 36.67 -34.54
C ARG A 412 10.74 35.26 -34.38
N PRO A 413 9.52 35.10 -33.82
CA PRO A 413 8.91 33.79 -33.70
C PRO A 413 8.50 33.30 -35.11
N LEU A 414 8.62 31.99 -35.34
CA LEU A 414 8.08 31.34 -36.53
C LEU A 414 6.90 30.46 -36.13
N ARG A 415 5.70 30.84 -36.57
CA ARG A 415 4.50 30.02 -36.43
C ARG A 415 4.55 28.84 -37.41
N PRO A 416 4.44 27.58 -36.96
CA PRO A 416 4.33 26.44 -37.85
C PRO A 416 3.06 26.56 -38.72
N ALA A 417 3.21 26.38 -40.04
CA ALA A 417 2.09 26.21 -40.96
C ALA A 417 1.47 24.81 -40.82
N THR A 418 2.32 23.80 -40.59
CA THR A 418 1.89 22.45 -40.19
C THR A 418 2.81 21.93 -39.10
N ALA A 419 2.26 21.12 -38.20
CA ALA A 419 2.99 20.39 -37.18
C ALA A 419 2.48 18.96 -37.14
N LYS A 420 3.35 18.00 -37.41
CA LYS A 420 3.03 16.57 -37.51
C LYS A 420 4.01 15.74 -36.71
N SER A 421 3.60 14.54 -36.35
CA SER A 421 4.47 13.53 -35.77
C SER A 421 4.09 12.13 -36.23
N ASN A 422 4.82 11.14 -35.75
CA ASN A 422 4.48 9.73 -35.88
C ASN A 422 3.28 9.30 -35.00
N LEU A 423 3.11 9.88 -33.80
CA LEU A 423 2.02 9.54 -32.88
C LEU A 423 1.56 10.70 -31.96
N PRO A 424 2.46 11.48 -31.31
CA PRO A 424 2.03 12.55 -30.41
C PRO A 424 1.19 13.64 -31.11
N LEU A 425 0.17 14.18 -30.45
CA LEU A 425 -0.58 15.31 -31.01
C LEU A 425 0.18 16.62 -30.81
N LEU A 426 0.55 17.27 -31.91
CA LEU A 426 1.19 18.59 -31.92
C LEU A 426 0.13 19.67 -32.17
N THR A 427 -0.15 20.50 -31.17
CA THR A 427 -1.13 21.58 -31.26
C THR A 427 -0.43 22.94 -31.26
N VAL A 428 -0.52 23.66 -32.39
CA VAL A 428 -0.01 25.04 -32.50
C VAL A 428 -0.91 25.98 -31.70
N GLN A 429 -0.33 26.64 -30.71
CA GLN A 429 -1.00 27.56 -29.78
C GLN A 429 -1.10 28.99 -30.34
N ASP A 430 -1.86 29.85 -29.68
CA ASP A 430 -2.03 31.26 -30.08
C ASP A 430 -0.73 32.09 -29.94
N ASP A 431 0.16 31.68 -29.03
CA ASP A 431 1.46 32.31 -28.77
C ASP A 431 2.57 31.78 -29.69
N ASP A 432 2.21 31.15 -30.82
CA ASP A 432 3.10 30.49 -31.77
C ASP A 432 3.92 29.30 -31.22
N SER A 433 3.71 28.90 -29.97
CA SER A 433 4.30 27.66 -29.43
C SER A 433 3.55 26.42 -29.92
N VAL A 434 4.19 25.26 -29.82
CA VAL A 434 3.58 23.95 -30.04
C VAL A 434 3.49 23.26 -28.69
N PHE A 435 2.28 22.84 -28.33
CA PHE A 435 2.03 21.97 -27.19
C PHE A 435 1.85 20.54 -27.69
N VAL A 436 2.51 19.59 -27.04
CA VAL A 436 2.46 18.18 -27.36
C VAL A 436 1.64 17.44 -26.30
N SER A 437 0.74 16.58 -26.75
CA SER A 437 -0.16 15.80 -25.90
C SER A 437 -0.45 14.42 -26.49
N GLY A 438 -1.17 13.59 -25.74
CA GLY A 438 -1.51 12.23 -26.15
C GLY A 438 -0.34 11.26 -26.01
N ASP A 439 -0.27 10.32 -26.94
CA ASP A 439 0.60 9.15 -26.82
C ASP A 439 1.98 9.41 -27.39
N ILE A 440 3.00 8.95 -26.67
CA ILE A 440 4.40 9.00 -27.08
C ILE A 440 4.94 7.60 -27.34
N THR A 441 5.95 7.50 -28.19
CA THR A 441 6.68 6.25 -28.43
C THR A 441 8.10 6.35 -27.87
N LYS A 442 8.88 5.26 -27.95
CA LYS A 442 10.32 5.30 -27.61
C LYS A 442 11.12 6.21 -28.54
N THR A 443 10.63 6.47 -29.75
CA THR A 443 11.30 7.31 -30.74
C THR A 443 10.26 8.12 -31.50
N ASP A 444 10.04 9.35 -31.04
CA ASP A 444 9.12 10.27 -31.69
C ASP A 444 9.85 11.18 -32.67
N THR A 445 9.22 11.43 -33.82
CA THR A 445 9.70 12.39 -34.81
C THR A 445 8.70 13.51 -34.92
N TYR A 446 9.13 14.76 -34.74
CA TYR A 446 8.32 15.93 -35.00
C TYR A 446 8.75 16.53 -36.34
N GLU A 447 7.78 16.81 -37.22
CA GLU A 447 7.98 17.48 -38.50
C GLU A 447 7.15 18.76 -38.53
N LEU A 448 7.82 19.89 -38.67
CA LEU A 448 7.22 21.22 -38.72
C LEU A 448 7.54 21.87 -40.06
N THR A 449 6.55 22.49 -40.68
CA THR A 449 6.76 23.29 -41.90
C THR A 449 6.46 24.75 -41.62
N PHE A 450 7.29 25.66 -42.14
CA PHE A 450 7.15 27.11 -42.00
C PHE A 450 7.23 27.79 -43.35
N ALA A 451 6.60 28.97 -43.47
CA ALA A 451 6.71 29.85 -44.62
C ALA A 451 7.33 31.20 -44.18
N PRO A 452 8.67 31.29 -44.06
CA PRO A 452 9.32 32.48 -43.50
C PRO A 452 9.33 33.68 -44.47
N GLY A 453 9.07 33.46 -45.76
CA GLY A 453 9.09 34.48 -46.81
C GLY A 453 10.50 34.96 -47.17
N ALA A 454 10.59 36.16 -47.76
CA ALA A 454 11.85 36.74 -48.24
C ALA A 454 12.74 37.36 -47.13
N GLN A 455 12.55 36.97 -45.88
CA GLN A 455 13.34 37.49 -44.76
C GLN A 455 14.56 36.61 -44.50
N PRO A 456 15.78 37.19 -44.39
CA PRO A 456 16.98 36.42 -44.16
C PRO A 456 16.97 35.69 -42.81
N ILE A 457 17.72 34.58 -42.74
CA ILE A 457 17.89 33.75 -41.53
C ILE A 457 19.36 33.37 -41.40
N ALA A 458 20.00 33.77 -40.31
CA ALA A 458 21.35 33.39 -39.93
C ALA A 458 21.39 32.34 -38.81
N ALA A 459 20.35 32.25 -37.97
CA ALA A 459 20.25 31.26 -36.90
C ALA A 459 18.80 30.92 -36.55
N VAL A 460 18.63 29.73 -35.94
CA VAL A 460 17.36 29.20 -35.41
C VAL A 460 17.50 28.96 -33.90
N ARG A 461 16.49 29.31 -33.10
CA ARG A 461 16.43 29.01 -31.67
C ARG A 461 15.23 28.11 -31.38
N LEU A 462 15.49 26.99 -30.70
CA LEU A 462 14.49 26.14 -30.06
C LEU A 462 14.34 26.59 -28.61
N GLU A 463 13.15 27.01 -28.23
CA GLU A 463 12.78 27.31 -26.85
C GLU A 463 11.94 26.15 -26.29
N ALA A 464 12.47 25.41 -25.32
CA ALA A 464 11.77 24.39 -24.56
C ALA A 464 11.10 25.05 -23.35
N MET A 465 9.79 24.88 -23.20
CA MET A 465 8.96 25.67 -22.28
C MET A 465 8.31 24.78 -21.21
N PRO A 466 8.28 25.21 -19.94
CA PRO A 466 7.48 24.54 -18.93
C PRO A 466 5.99 24.78 -19.16
N ASP A 467 5.16 23.86 -18.68
CA ASP A 467 3.71 23.95 -18.72
C ASP A 467 3.10 23.09 -17.61
N ASP A 468 2.11 23.61 -16.89
CA ASP A 468 1.48 22.91 -15.75
C ASP A 468 0.80 21.59 -16.14
N ARG A 469 0.50 21.40 -17.43
CA ARG A 469 -0.08 20.16 -17.95
C ARG A 469 0.97 19.05 -18.16
N LEU A 470 2.26 19.38 -18.11
CA LEU A 470 3.35 18.44 -18.36
C LEU A 470 3.82 17.74 -17.07
N PRO A 471 4.38 16.52 -17.19
CA PRO A 471 5.02 15.83 -16.08
C PRO A 471 6.05 16.72 -15.38
N ALA A 472 5.96 16.88 -14.05
CA ALA A 472 6.86 17.76 -13.29
C ALA A 472 6.98 19.19 -13.87
N HIS A 473 5.91 19.67 -14.52
CA HIS A 473 5.83 20.96 -15.22
C HIS A 473 6.76 21.08 -16.45
N GLY A 474 7.27 19.96 -16.97
CA GLY A 474 8.03 19.88 -18.21
C GLY A 474 9.49 20.35 -18.10
N PRO A 475 10.11 20.80 -19.21
CA PRO A 475 9.51 21.02 -20.54
C PRO A 475 9.24 19.73 -21.35
N GLY A 476 9.67 18.56 -20.87
CA GLY A 476 9.48 17.28 -21.55
C GLY A 476 8.27 16.47 -21.11
N MET A 477 8.03 15.36 -21.81
CA MET A 477 6.89 14.44 -21.60
C MET A 477 7.26 13.14 -20.86
N THR A 478 8.53 12.95 -20.47
CA THR A 478 8.95 11.74 -19.76
C THR A 478 8.14 11.58 -18.47
N TYR A 479 7.60 10.39 -18.20
CA TYR A 479 6.76 10.14 -17.02
C TYR A 479 7.17 8.86 -16.27
N TYR A 480 6.94 7.68 -16.86
CA TYR A 480 7.13 6.37 -16.21
C TYR A 480 8.56 5.83 -16.31
N GLU A 481 9.16 5.94 -17.49
CA GLU A 481 10.49 5.43 -17.79
C GLU A 481 11.42 6.62 -18.03
N GLY A 482 12.32 6.88 -17.09
CA GLY A 482 13.23 8.02 -17.16
C GLY A 482 13.05 9.00 -16.00
N ARG A 483 13.65 10.19 -16.12
CA ARG A 483 13.41 11.27 -15.16
C ARG A 483 12.15 12.02 -15.58
N LYS A 484 11.14 12.02 -14.71
CA LYS A 484 9.86 12.68 -14.94
C LYS A 484 10.04 14.16 -15.32
N GLY A 485 9.41 14.60 -16.40
CA GLY A 485 9.47 15.96 -16.96
C GLY A 485 10.64 16.24 -17.90
N ASP A 486 11.53 15.27 -18.10
CA ASP A 486 12.69 15.39 -18.99
C ASP A 486 12.32 15.15 -20.46
N PHE A 487 13.22 15.52 -21.37
CA PHE A 487 13.18 15.16 -22.79
C PHE A 487 14.59 14.82 -23.28
N PHE A 488 14.69 14.11 -24.41
CA PHE A 488 15.96 13.86 -25.08
C PHE A 488 15.81 14.12 -26.57
N LEU A 489 16.34 15.25 -27.02
CA LEU A 489 16.43 15.59 -28.44
C LEU A 489 17.70 14.95 -29.02
N GLY A 490 17.55 13.95 -29.87
CA GLY A 490 18.65 13.25 -30.53
C GLY A 490 19.11 13.95 -31.81
N GLU A 491 18.17 14.35 -32.68
CA GLU A 491 18.51 15.01 -33.95
C GLU A 491 17.67 16.27 -34.19
N PHE A 492 18.30 17.29 -34.79
CA PHE A 492 17.70 18.56 -35.19
C PHE A 492 18.13 18.90 -36.62
N GLN A 493 17.23 18.67 -37.58
CA GLN A 493 17.53 18.76 -39.01
C GLN A 493 16.65 19.80 -39.69
N LEU A 494 17.26 20.65 -40.52
CA LEU A 494 16.56 21.73 -41.23
C LEU A 494 16.74 21.56 -42.74
N GLU A 495 15.66 21.69 -43.48
CA GLU A 495 15.65 21.82 -44.94
C GLU A 495 15.05 23.19 -45.33
N ALA A 496 15.59 23.80 -46.38
CA ALA A 496 15.04 24.98 -47.03
C ALA A 496 14.74 24.65 -48.48
N ASP A 497 13.49 24.83 -48.91
CA ASP A 497 13.02 24.52 -50.27
C ASP A 497 13.43 23.11 -50.76
N GLY A 498 13.40 22.14 -49.86
CA GLY A 498 13.76 20.74 -50.10
C GLY A 498 15.26 20.43 -50.14
N GLN A 499 16.12 21.39 -49.80
CA GLN A 499 17.56 21.19 -49.67
C GLN A 499 18.01 21.21 -48.21
N PRO A 500 18.84 20.26 -47.75
CA PRO A 500 19.38 20.27 -46.38
C PRO A 500 20.20 21.53 -46.09
N VAL A 501 19.96 22.13 -44.92
CA VAL A 501 20.69 23.29 -44.41
C VAL A 501 21.68 22.82 -43.34
N LYS A 502 22.95 23.20 -43.50
CA LYS A 502 24.00 22.86 -42.54
C LYS A 502 24.11 23.89 -41.41
N PHE A 503 24.38 23.40 -40.21
CA PHE A 503 24.68 24.23 -39.05
C PHE A 503 26.19 24.33 -38.83
N ALA A 504 26.69 25.53 -38.56
CA ALA A 504 28.09 25.75 -38.17
C ALA A 504 28.35 25.45 -36.70
N SER A 505 27.35 25.66 -35.84
CA SER A 505 27.43 25.44 -34.40
C SER A 505 26.03 25.32 -33.80
N ALA A 506 25.94 24.65 -32.64
CA ALA A 506 24.78 24.72 -31.77
C ALA A 506 25.21 24.88 -30.31
N ASN A 507 24.52 25.76 -29.57
CA ASN A 507 24.75 26.01 -28.14
C ASN A 507 23.44 25.87 -27.37
N HIS A 508 23.54 25.71 -26.05
CA HIS A 508 22.40 25.48 -25.17
C HIS A 508 22.53 26.32 -23.90
N SER A 509 21.39 26.63 -23.27
CA SER A 509 21.34 27.34 -22.00
C SER A 509 21.78 26.43 -20.83
N PHE A 510 21.32 25.18 -20.86
CA PHE A 510 21.60 24.15 -19.89
C PHE A 510 21.60 22.78 -20.56
N ALA A 511 22.49 21.88 -20.15
CA ALA A 511 22.47 20.49 -20.60
C ALA A 511 22.94 19.58 -19.47
N LYS A 512 22.13 18.57 -19.18
CA LYS A 512 22.48 17.53 -18.22
C LYS A 512 21.67 16.27 -18.48
N LEU A 513 22.29 15.15 -18.17
CA LEU A 513 21.70 13.82 -18.30
C LEU A 513 21.52 13.23 -16.91
N SER A 514 20.34 12.67 -16.64
CA SER A 514 19.99 12.11 -15.33
C SER A 514 20.21 10.60 -15.24
N ILE A 515 20.08 9.90 -16.36
CA ILE A 515 20.10 8.44 -16.47
C ILE A 515 21.09 8.07 -17.58
N GLY A 516 21.88 7.00 -17.41
CA GLY A 516 22.93 6.59 -18.35
C GLY A 516 24.17 7.48 -18.33
N GLY A 517 25.19 7.11 -19.12
CA GLY A 517 26.43 7.88 -19.29
C GLY A 517 26.57 8.42 -20.71
N GLY A 518 27.36 9.49 -20.90
CA GLY A 518 27.59 10.11 -22.20
C GLY A 518 27.68 11.64 -22.12
N ALA A 519 28.16 12.27 -23.19
CA ALA A 519 28.09 13.72 -23.34
C ALA A 519 26.66 14.13 -23.74
N VAL A 520 26.21 15.30 -23.27
CA VAL A 520 24.89 15.87 -23.59
C VAL A 520 25.05 17.34 -23.92
N SER A 521 24.59 17.77 -25.09
CA SER A 521 24.62 19.17 -25.54
C SER A 521 23.81 19.37 -26.82
N ALA A 522 23.34 20.59 -27.08
CA ALA A 522 22.71 20.92 -28.38
C ALA A 522 23.63 20.66 -29.60
N ALA A 523 24.95 20.74 -29.44
CA ALA A 523 25.91 20.44 -30.52
C ALA A 523 25.88 18.98 -30.97
N LEU A 524 25.48 18.06 -30.09
CA LEU A 524 25.32 16.65 -30.43
C LEU A 524 24.05 16.41 -31.26
N THR A 525 23.07 17.30 -31.21
CA THR A 525 21.83 17.13 -31.99
C THR A 525 21.98 17.34 -33.50
N ILE A 526 23.19 17.60 -33.97
CA ILE A 526 23.53 17.86 -35.38
C ILE A 526 24.74 17.03 -35.83
N ASP A 527 25.11 15.99 -35.07
CA ASP A 527 26.26 15.13 -35.37
C ASP A 527 25.90 13.90 -36.24
N GLY A 528 24.60 13.61 -36.40
CA GLY A 528 24.09 12.49 -37.18
C GLY A 528 24.00 11.17 -36.40
N ASP A 529 24.22 11.19 -35.08
CA ASP A 529 24.05 10.07 -34.17
C ASP A 529 22.83 10.29 -33.24
N PRO A 530 21.69 9.62 -33.49
CA PRO A 530 20.47 9.83 -32.71
C PRO A 530 20.56 9.33 -31.25
N GLU A 531 21.62 8.61 -30.88
CA GLU A 531 21.86 8.16 -29.51
C GLU A 531 22.60 9.20 -28.64
N THR A 532 23.19 10.23 -29.26
CA THR A 532 23.72 11.42 -28.58
C THR A 532 22.68 12.54 -28.68
N GLY A 533 22.79 13.59 -27.85
CA GLY A 533 21.79 14.67 -27.95
C GLY A 533 21.76 15.67 -26.81
N TRP A 534 20.60 16.30 -26.65
CA TRP A 534 20.33 17.35 -25.68
C TRP A 534 19.19 16.97 -24.72
N SER A 535 19.42 17.19 -23.43
CA SER A 535 18.50 16.92 -22.33
C SER A 535 18.71 17.98 -21.24
N THR A 536 17.64 18.32 -20.53
CA THR A 536 17.62 19.38 -19.49
C THR A 536 17.33 18.83 -18.10
N ALA A 537 17.51 17.52 -17.91
CA ALA A 537 17.30 16.82 -16.67
C ALA A 537 17.85 17.58 -15.45
N THR A 538 17.12 17.54 -14.33
CA THR A 538 17.40 18.25 -13.06
C THR A 538 16.97 19.71 -12.96
N ARG A 539 16.46 20.30 -14.05
CA ARG A 539 15.83 21.64 -14.05
C ARG A 539 14.46 21.59 -14.72
N GLU A 540 13.65 20.62 -14.29
CA GLU A 540 12.25 20.51 -14.67
C GLU A 540 11.45 21.74 -14.19
N GLY A 541 10.43 22.16 -14.94
CA GLY A 541 9.64 23.36 -14.66
C GLY A 541 10.31 24.69 -15.03
N GLU A 542 11.49 24.66 -15.66
CA GLU A 542 12.21 25.85 -16.13
C GLU A 542 12.28 25.91 -17.68
N PRO A 543 12.31 27.11 -18.27
CA PRO A 543 12.52 27.26 -19.72
C PRO A 543 13.99 27.09 -20.09
N HIS A 544 14.24 26.43 -21.23
CA HIS A 544 15.60 26.17 -21.74
C HIS A 544 15.69 26.45 -23.23
N HIS A 545 16.85 26.89 -23.70
CA HIS A 545 17.05 27.30 -25.09
C HIS A 545 18.20 26.53 -25.74
N ALA A 546 18.04 26.19 -27.02
CA ALA A 546 19.12 25.78 -27.91
C ALA A 546 19.17 26.71 -29.14
N VAL A 547 20.36 27.17 -29.51
CA VAL A 547 20.59 28.09 -30.64
C VAL A 547 21.47 27.41 -31.66
N TYR A 548 20.98 27.33 -32.89
CA TYR A 548 21.60 26.67 -34.04
C TYR A 548 21.98 27.71 -35.09
N ARG A 549 23.28 27.96 -35.27
CA ARG A 549 23.78 28.93 -36.24
C ARG A 549 24.00 28.26 -37.59
N LEU A 550 23.49 28.84 -38.66
CA LEU A 550 23.65 28.29 -40.01
C LEU A 550 25.10 28.46 -40.49
N GLU A 551 25.59 27.50 -41.27
CA GLU A 551 26.89 27.62 -41.95
C GLU A 551 26.86 28.72 -43.02
N GLN A 552 25.74 28.80 -43.74
CA GLN A 552 25.46 29.87 -44.70
C GLN A 552 24.08 30.46 -44.39
N PRO A 553 23.97 31.78 -44.11
CA PRO A 553 22.68 32.42 -43.92
C PRO A 553 21.77 32.26 -45.15
N LEU A 554 20.50 31.95 -44.91
CA LEU A 554 19.48 31.92 -45.96
C LEU A 554 19.09 33.36 -46.29
N THR A 555 19.14 33.74 -47.56
CA THR A 555 18.70 35.07 -48.03
C THR A 555 17.19 35.14 -48.21
N GLU A 556 16.60 34.06 -48.72
CA GLU A 556 15.16 33.84 -48.88
C GLU A 556 14.88 32.35 -48.79
N ALA A 557 13.71 31.97 -48.30
CA ALA A 557 13.24 30.58 -48.31
C ALA A 557 11.71 30.57 -48.47
N GLY A 558 11.20 29.82 -49.45
CA GLY A 558 9.76 29.66 -49.67
C GLY A 558 9.13 28.77 -48.60
N GLU A 559 9.79 27.65 -48.31
CA GLU A 559 9.43 26.68 -47.28
C GLU A 559 10.66 26.33 -46.42
N LEU A 560 10.46 26.25 -45.11
CA LEU A 560 11.39 25.58 -44.21
C LEU A 560 10.74 24.34 -43.64
N ARG A 561 11.47 23.23 -43.60
CA ARG A 561 11.05 22.00 -42.92
C ARG A 561 12.03 21.69 -41.80
N LEU A 562 11.54 21.66 -40.58
CA LEU A 562 12.29 21.26 -39.40
C LEU A 562 11.86 19.86 -39.00
N ARG A 563 12.82 18.94 -38.88
CA ARG A 563 12.63 17.60 -38.35
C ARG A 563 13.41 17.46 -37.04
N MET A 564 12.73 17.05 -35.99
CA MET A 564 13.31 16.78 -34.68
C MET A 564 13.07 15.32 -34.30
N LEU A 565 14.12 14.61 -33.89
CA LEU A 565 14.03 13.24 -33.42
C LEU A 565 14.22 13.20 -31.91
N PHE A 566 13.27 12.61 -31.20
CA PHE A 566 13.32 12.39 -29.77
C PHE A 566 13.41 10.89 -29.54
N GLY A 567 14.58 10.38 -29.15
CA GLY A 567 14.78 8.96 -29.02
C GLY A 567 15.90 8.64 -28.05
N ARG A 568 15.63 7.70 -27.15
CA ARG A 568 16.62 7.08 -26.27
C ARG A 568 16.17 5.65 -25.98
N HIS A 569 16.80 4.96 -25.04
CA HIS A 569 16.32 3.67 -24.54
C HIS A 569 14.93 3.76 -23.84
N TYR A 570 14.36 4.95 -23.64
CA TYR A 570 13.06 5.24 -23.06
C TYR A 570 12.34 6.39 -23.79
N ALA A 571 11.02 6.52 -23.62
CA ALA A 571 10.21 7.57 -24.25
C ALA A 571 10.46 8.95 -23.62
N ALA A 572 10.99 9.90 -24.41
CA ALA A 572 11.54 11.17 -23.90
C ALA A 572 11.25 12.38 -24.80
N SER A 573 10.01 12.53 -25.23
CA SER A 573 9.60 13.57 -26.19
C SER A 573 9.48 14.95 -25.54
N LEU A 574 9.66 16.02 -26.32
CA LEU A 574 9.52 17.40 -25.83
C LEU A 574 8.03 17.79 -25.76
N GLY A 575 7.62 18.44 -24.66
CA GLY A 575 6.22 18.68 -24.32
C GLY A 575 5.66 20.03 -24.74
N ARG A 576 6.41 21.13 -24.56
CA ARG A 576 6.03 22.44 -25.11
C ARG A 576 7.26 23.16 -25.61
N PHE A 577 7.16 23.76 -26.79
CA PHE A 577 8.29 24.47 -27.38
C PHE A 577 7.89 25.53 -28.39
N ARG A 578 8.81 26.43 -28.71
CA ARG A 578 8.64 27.47 -29.74
C ARG A 578 9.91 27.57 -30.61
N ILE A 579 9.72 27.86 -31.89
CA ILE A 579 10.83 28.09 -32.84
C ILE A 579 10.95 29.59 -33.13
N TRP A 580 12.19 30.08 -33.06
CA TRP A 580 12.54 31.46 -33.39
C TRP A 580 13.64 31.50 -34.44
N VAL A 581 13.73 32.59 -35.18
CA VAL A 581 14.84 32.85 -36.10
C VAL A 581 15.34 34.27 -35.99
N THR A 582 16.52 34.53 -36.54
CA THR A 582 17.13 35.87 -36.62
C THR A 582 18.04 35.94 -37.84
N ASP A 583 18.24 37.14 -38.37
CA ASP A 583 19.22 37.46 -39.43
C ASP A 583 20.55 37.95 -38.86
N ASP A 584 20.65 38.14 -37.54
CA ASP A 584 21.86 38.62 -36.89
C ASP A 584 22.95 37.52 -36.85
N PRO A 585 24.10 37.70 -37.51
CA PRO A 585 25.17 36.70 -37.54
C PRO A 585 25.85 36.49 -36.19
N ARG A 586 25.60 37.36 -35.20
CA ARG A 586 26.12 37.23 -33.82
C ARG A 586 25.35 36.18 -33.01
N ALA A 587 24.21 35.70 -33.51
CA ALA A 587 23.36 34.72 -32.85
C ALA A 587 24.07 33.35 -32.72
N ASN A 588 24.70 33.14 -31.58
CA ASN A 588 25.39 31.89 -31.25
C ASN A 588 25.11 31.44 -29.81
N ASP A 589 25.00 32.38 -28.86
CA ASP A 589 24.84 32.06 -27.45
C ASP A 589 23.36 31.77 -27.11
N ALA A 590 23.09 30.62 -26.49
CA ALA A 590 21.79 30.31 -25.91
C ALA A 590 21.72 30.83 -24.47
N ARG A 591 20.75 31.69 -24.17
CA ARG A 591 20.70 32.48 -22.93
C ARG A 591 19.46 32.14 -22.11
N GLU A 592 19.58 31.98 -20.79
CA GLU A 592 18.44 31.84 -19.85
C GLU A 592 17.76 33.19 -19.57
N MET A 593 17.36 33.91 -20.62
CA MET A 593 16.67 35.20 -20.50
C MET A 593 15.26 35.10 -21.08
N PRO A 594 14.21 35.52 -20.35
CA PRO A 594 12.85 35.53 -20.86
C PRO A 594 12.72 36.45 -22.08
N ALA A 595 11.89 36.06 -23.06
CA ALA A 595 11.69 36.80 -24.30
C ALA A 595 11.17 38.24 -24.06
N GLU A 596 10.41 38.46 -22.98
CA GLU A 596 9.93 39.77 -22.57
C GLU A 596 11.11 40.69 -22.18
N ILE A 597 12.08 40.16 -21.44
CA ILE A 597 13.28 40.91 -21.03
C ILE A 597 14.15 41.22 -22.26
N GLU A 598 14.34 40.26 -23.16
CA GLU A 598 15.04 40.50 -24.44
C GLU A 598 14.36 41.61 -25.26
N SER A 599 13.02 41.61 -25.32
CA SER A 599 12.24 42.63 -26.01
C SER A 599 12.42 44.02 -25.42
N LEU A 600 12.50 44.13 -24.09
CA LEU A 600 12.75 45.40 -23.40
C LEU A 600 14.18 45.91 -23.62
N LEU A 601 15.17 45.01 -23.69
CA LEU A 601 16.56 45.39 -23.98
C LEU A 601 16.71 45.97 -25.40
N LEU A 602 15.87 45.57 -26.34
CA LEU A 602 15.86 46.11 -27.71
C LEU A 602 15.28 47.54 -27.83
N LEU A 603 14.60 48.03 -26.79
CA LEU A 603 14.08 49.40 -26.76
C LEU A 603 15.18 50.41 -26.42
N ALA A 604 15.17 51.56 -27.11
CA ALA A 604 16.02 52.68 -26.73
C ALA A 604 15.61 53.20 -25.34
N ASP A 605 16.55 53.80 -24.58
CA ASP A 605 16.25 54.30 -23.23
C ASP A 605 15.13 55.35 -23.21
N ALA A 606 14.99 56.14 -24.27
CA ALA A 606 13.93 57.12 -24.40
C ALA A 606 12.53 56.49 -24.56
N ASP A 607 12.47 55.23 -25.00
CA ASP A 607 11.23 54.50 -25.27
C ASP A 607 10.83 53.57 -24.11
N LEU A 608 11.71 53.37 -23.11
CA LEU A 608 11.39 52.61 -21.90
C LEU A 608 10.56 53.46 -20.93
N ASN A 609 9.31 53.05 -20.71
CA ASN A 609 8.50 53.66 -19.67
C ASN A 609 8.99 53.26 -18.25
N PRO A 610 8.56 53.98 -17.18
CA PRO A 610 9.02 53.71 -15.82
C PRO A 610 8.80 52.26 -15.35
N SER A 611 7.69 51.62 -15.75
CA SER A 611 7.37 50.24 -15.37
C SER A 611 8.28 49.24 -16.09
N GLN A 612 8.56 49.45 -17.38
CA GLN A 612 9.48 48.61 -18.16
C GLN A 612 10.91 48.73 -17.64
N ARG A 613 11.35 49.93 -17.27
CA ARG A 613 12.66 50.12 -16.64
C ARG A 613 12.74 49.42 -15.29
N ASP A 614 11.68 49.45 -14.49
CA ASP A 614 11.61 48.72 -13.22
C ASP A 614 11.65 47.19 -13.42
N GLN A 615 10.99 46.66 -14.47
CA GLN A 615 11.10 45.23 -14.83
C GLN A 615 12.54 44.83 -15.13
N LEU A 616 13.28 45.62 -15.92
CA LEU A 616 14.69 45.37 -16.19
C LEU A 616 15.55 45.44 -14.92
N ARG A 617 15.30 46.42 -14.02
CA ARG A 617 16.00 46.53 -12.73
C ARG A 617 15.74 45.33 -11.83
N ARG A 618 14.49 44.89 -11.74
CA ARG A 618 14.09 43.70 -10.98
C ARG A 618 14.75 42.45 -11.56
N TYR A 619 14.84 42.32 -12.87
CA TYR A 619 15.53 41.20 -13.50
C TYR A 619 17.04 41.23 -13.18
N TYR A 620 17.70 42.38 -13.35
CA TYR A 620 19.11 42.58 -13.02
C TYR A 620 19.45 42.08 -11.61
N VAL A 621 18.71 42.51 -10.58
CA VAL A 621 19.02 42.12 -9.19
C VAL A 621 18.76 40.65 -8.89
N GLN A 622 17.98 39.95 -9.73
CA GLN A 622 17.69 38.53 -9.57
C GLN A 622 18.69 37.63 -10.31
N THR A 623 19.40 38.14 -11.32
CA THR A 623 20.26 37.33 -12.19
C THR A 623 21.73 37.73 -12.17
N SER A 624 22.06 38.94 -11.74
CA SER A 624 23.41 39.47 -11.88
C SER A 624 24.44 38.75 -10.98
N ALA A 625 25.65 38.57 -11.50
CA ALA A 625 26.75 37.89 -10.81
C ALA A 625 27.33 38.72 -9.65
N ASP A 626 27.27 40.06 -9.75
CA ASP A 626 27.75 40.99 -8.72
C ASP A 626 26.89 41.00 -7.45
N LEU A 627 25.68 40.42 -7.50
CA LEU A 627 24.75 40.27 -6.37
C LEU A 627 24.57 38.81 -5.94
N ALA A 628 25.50 37.92 -6.33
CA ALA A 628 25.40 36.48 -6.05
C ALA A 628 25.27 36.16 -4.56
N ASP A 629 26.07 36.81 -3.70
CA ASP A 629 26.05 36.58 -2.26
C ASP A 629 24.77 37.12 -1.62
N GLU A 630 24.29 38.29 -2.05
CA GLU A 630 23.07 38.91 -1.55
C GLU A 630 21.80 38.17 -2.01
N ARG A 631 21.81 37.56 -3.19
CA ARG A 631 20.66 36.78 -3.70
C ARG A 631 20.64 35.34 -3.24
N ALA A 632 21.66 34.85 -2.52
CA ALA A 632 21.70 33.47 -2.07
C ALA A 632 20.43 33.04 -1.31
N GLU A 633 19.83 33.94 -0.52
CA GLU A 633 18.56 33.67 0.17
C GLU A 633 17.34 33.73 -0.79
N LEU A 634 17.34 34.65 -1.75
CA LEU A 634 16.32 34.70 -2.80
C LEU A 634 16.31 33.38 -3.60
N ASP A 635 17.49 32.91 -4.00
CA ASP A 635 17.64 31.68 -4.78
C ASP A 635 17.18 30.44 -4.00
N ARG A 636 17.35 30.41 -2.67
CA ARG A 636 16.78 29.36 -1.80
C ARG A 636 15.24 29.41 -1.75
N LEU A 637 14.67 30.60 -1.69
CA LEU A 637 13.23 30.79 -1.54
C LEU A 637 12.44 30.57 -2.84
N LYS A 638 13.07 30.76 -4.01
CA LYS A 638 12.47 30.49 -5.33
C LYS A 638 11.93 29.06 -5.47
N ASN A 639 12.53 28.10 -4.75
CA ASN A 639 12.00 26.75 -4.66
C ASN A 639 10.80 26.73 -3.71
N LEU A 640 9.60 26.84 -4.28
CA LEU A 640 8.35 26.79 -3.51
C LEU A 640 8.04 25.35 -3.02
N PRO A 641 7.36 25.19 -1.87
CA PRO A 641 6.85 23.89 -1.44
C PRO A 641 5.93 23.28 -2.51
N ALA A 642 6.22 22.03 -2.89
CA ALA A 642 5.38 21.28 -3.81
C ALA A 642 4.04 20.94 -3.17
N TYR A 643 2.97 20.96 -3.97
CA TYR A 643 1.70 20.40 -3.53
C TYR A 643 1.81 18.87 -3.48
N PRO A 644 1.10 18.20 -2.55
CA PRO A 644 0.85 16.78 -2.68
C PRO A 644 0.16 16.51 -4.02
N THR A 645 0.53 15.42 -4.70
CA THR A 645 -0.13 15.03 -5.95
C THR A 645 -1.04 13.82 -5.74
N THR A 646 -1.91 13.52 -6.71
CA THR A 646 -2.56 12.22 -6.83
C THR A 646 -2.72 11.81 -8.28
N LEU A 647 -2.78 10.52 -8.57
CA LEU A 647 -3.08 10.02 -9.91
C LEU A 647 -4.58 10.21 -10.22
N VAL A 648 -4.90 10.79 -11.38
CA VAL A 648 -6.28 10.95 -11.87
C VAL A 648 -6.41 10.51 -13.34
N MET A 649 -7.64 10.31 -13.79
CA MET A 649 -7.97 10.16 -15.21
C MET A 649 -8.36 11.53 -15.80
N HIS A 650 -8.11 11.72 -17.08
CA HIS A 650 -8.53 12.92 -17.82
C HIS A 650 -8.99 12.55 -19.22
N GLU A 651 -10.22 12.86 -19.60
CA GLU A 651 -10.75 12.51 -20.93
C GLU A 651 -9.97 13.21 -22.04
N ARG A 652 -9.65 12.48 -23.11
CA ARG A 652 -9.03 13.08 -24.30
C ARG A 652 -10.05 13.93 -25.05
N PRO A 653 -9.61 15.04 -25.68
CA PRO A 653 -10.51 15.86 -26.46
C PRO A 653 -11.06 15.10 -27.68
N PRO A 654 -12.31 15.37 -28.12
CA PRO A 654 -12.95 14.66 -29.24
C PRO A 654 -12.20 14.71 -30.56
N GLU A 655 -11.40 15.74 -30.80
CA GLU A 655 -10.55 15.91 -31.97
C GLU A 655 -9.32 14.99 -32.01
N ASN A 656 -9.01 14.29 -30.91
CA ASN A 656 -7.88 13.40 -30.80
C ASN A 656 -8.22 12.13 -29.98
N PRO A 657 -9.18 11.32 -30.45
CA PRO A 657 -9.58 10.10 -29.74
C PRO A 657 -8.49 9.03 -29.84
N ARG A 658 -8.43 8.14 -28.85
CA ARG A 658 -7.54 6.98 -28.89
C ARG A 658 -8.25 5.80 -29.57
N PRO A 659 -7.76 5.30 -30.71
CA PRO A 659 -8.36 4.12 -31.36
C PRO A 659 -8.15 2.88 -30.51
N THR A 660 -9.09 1.94 -30.60
CA THR A 660 -9.04 0.64 -29.93
C THR A 660 -9.23 -0.45 -30.97
N PHE A 661 -8.36 -1.47 -30.93
CA PHE A 661 -8.39 -2.58 -31.88
C PHE A 661 -8.70 -3.89 -31.14
N ILE A 662 -9.34 -4.83 -31.83
CA ILE A 662 -9.42 -6.22 -31.37
C ILE A 662 -8.05 -6.87 -31.53
N HIS A 663 -7.60 -7.61 -30.53
CA HIS A 663 -6.34 -8.35 -30.59
C HIS A 663 -6.58 -9.84 -30.76
N LYS A 664 -5.92 -10.45 -31.75
CA LYS A 664 -6.05 -11.89 -32.01
C LYS A 664 -5.54 -12.66 -30.81
N ARG A 665 -6.42 -13.42 -30.15
CA ARG A 665 -6.14 -14.14 -28.89
C ARG A 665 -5.63 -13.23 -27.76
N GLY A 666 -6.00 -11.95 -27.77
CA GLY A 666 -5.56 -10.99 -26.77
C GLY A 666 -4.08 -10.61 -26.86
N GLU A 667 -3.40 -10.93 -27.98
CA GLU A 667 -1.96 -10.66 -28.16
C GLU A 667 -1.73 -9.22 -28.66
N PHE A 668 -0.98 -8.43 -27.89
CA PHE A 668 -0.73 -7.01 -28.18
C PHE A 668 -0.18 -6.79 -29.60
N LEU A 669 0.75 -7.63 -30.05
CA LEU A 669 1.39 -7.50 -31.36
C LEU A 669 0.52 -7.94 -32.56
N GLN A 670 -0.73 -8.34 -32.34
CA GLN A 670 -1.65 -8.81 -33.39
C GLN A 670 -3.00 -8.06 -33.37
N PRO A 671 -3.01 -6.72 -33.57
CA PRO A 671 -4.27 -5.99 -33.75
C PRO A 671 -4.96 -6.43 -35.06
N THR A 672 -6.28 -6.36 -35.07
CA THR A 672 -7.14 -6.73 -36.20
C THR A 672 -8.07 -5.56 -36.54
N ASP A 673 -9.36 -5.67 -36.23
CA ASP A 673 -10.34 -4.65 -36.57
C ASP A 673 -10.40 -3.53 -35.52
N GLU A 674 -10.57 -2.28 -35.96
CA GLU A 674 -10.90 -1.16 -35.09
C GLU A 674 -12.33 -1.31 -34.53
N VAL A 675 -12.51 -0.91 -33.27
CA VAL A 675 -13.76 -1.08 -32.53
C VAL A 675 -14.26 0.25 -32.00
N GLU A 676 -15.46 0.61 -32.46
CA GLU A 676 -16.25 1.71 -31.89
C GLU A 676 -16.63 1.44 -30.42
N PRO A 677 -16.63 2.47 -29.57
CA PRO A 677 -17.11 2.40 -28.19
C PRO A 677 -18.56 1.90 -28.08
N GLY A 678 -18.84 1.08 -27.07
CA GLY A 678 -20.17 0.50 -26.88
C GLY A 678 -20.28 -0.40 -25.65
N VAL A 679 -21.47 -0.97 -25.45
CA VAL A 679 -21.82 -1.79 -24.28
C VAL A 679 -22.24 -3.20 -24.67
N PHE A 680 -22.35 -4.10 -23.69
CA PHE A 680 -22.80 -5.47 -23.94
C PHE A 680 -24.26 -5.52 -24.34
N SER A 681 -24.55 -6.16 -25.47
CA SER A 681 -25.92 -6.31 -26.01
C SER A 681 -26.78 -7.29 -25.22
N SER A 682 -26.15 -8.13 -24.39
CA SER A 682 -26.82 -9.08 -23.49
C SER A 682 -27.39 -8.45 -22.22
N LEU A 683 -27.05 -7.19 -21.96
CA LEU A 683 -27.62 -6.35 -20.90
C LEU A 683 -28.61 -5.36 -21.54
N HIS A 684 -28.74 -4.16 -20.99
CA HIS A 684 -29.58 -3.11 -21.55
C HIS A 684 -28.77 -2.19 -22.48
N ALA A 685 -29.44 -1.55 -23.44
CA ALA A 685 -28.81 -0.62 -24.37
C ALA A 685 -28.37 0.68 -23.66
N LEU A 686 -27.44 1.42 -24.28
CA LEU A 686 -27.16 2.79 -23.85
C LEU A 686 -28.43 3.65 -23.96
N PRO A 687 -28.78 4.46 -22.94
CA PRO A 687 -29.92 5.34 -23.02
C PRO A 687 -29.82 6.33 -24.20
N PRO A 688 -30.93 6.66 -24.88
CA PRO A 688 -30.90 7.61 -25.99
C PRO A 688 -30.30 8.97 -25.59
N GLY A 689 -29.39 9.51 -26.40
CA GLY A 689 -28.72 10.79 -26.15
C GLY A 689 -27.53 10.74 -25.19
N VAL A 690 -27.18 9.55 -24.68
CA VAL A 690 -25.94 9.33 -23.93
C VAL A 690 -24.83 8.94 -24.89
N GLU A 691 -23.73 9.68 -24.85
CA GLU A 691 -22.53 9.38 -25.66
C GLU A 691 -21.82 8.12 -25.16
N ALA A 692 -21.23 7.36 -26.09
CA ALA A 692 -20.49 6.15 -25.76
C ALA A 692 -19.05 6.46 -25.27
N ASN A 693 -18.94 7.13 -24.12
CA ASN A 693 -17.66 7.51 -23.48
C ASN A 693 -17.66 7.10 -21.99
N ARG A 694 -16.61 7.41 -21.21
CA ARG A 694 -16.55 7.00 -19.79
C ARG A 694 -17.76 7.46 -18.97
N LEU A 695 -18.27 8.68 -19.21
CA LEU A 695 -19.46 9.17 -18.52
C LEU A 695 -20.72 8.38 -18.92
N GLY A 696 -20.85 8.02 -20.20
CA GLY A 696 -21.92 7.15 -20.67
C GLY A 696 -21.86 5.75 -20.07
N LEU A 697 -20.66 5.16 -19.99
CA LEU A 697 -20.44 3.87 -19.32
C LEU A 697 -20.85 3.93 -17.85
N ALA A 698 -20.43 4.99 -17.15
CA ALA A 698 -20.74 5.15 -15.73
C ALA A 698 -22.25 5.23 -15.47
N ARG A 699 -22.97 6.02 -16.28
CA ARG A 699 -24.44 6.14 -16.22
C ARG A 699 -25.14 4.84 -16.60
N TRP A 700 -24.61 4.10 -17.56
CA TRP A 700 -25.13 2.81 -17.97
C TRP A 700 -25.03 1.76 -16.86
N LEU A 701 -23.89 1.70 -16.14
CA LEU A 701 -23.72 0.76 -15.04
C LEU A 701 -24.76 0.94 -13.94
N VAL A 702 -25.14 2.17 -13.60
CA VAL A 702 -26.07 2.48 -12.50
C VAL A 702 -27.47 2.84 -12.99
N ALA A 703 -27.76 2.58 -14.26
CA ALA A 703 -29.10 2.73 -14.79
C ALA A 703 -30.04 1.71 -14.13
N ARG A 704 -31.31 2.10 -13.94
CA ARG A 704 -32.31 1.27 -13.24
C ARG A 704 -32.61 -0.05 -13.96
N ASP A 705 -32.46 -0.07 -15.28
CA ASP A 705 -32.61 -1.24 -16.14
C ASP A 705 -31.38 -2.16 -16.13
N ASN A 706 -30.27 -1.75 -15.50
CA ASN A 706 -29.12 -2.62 -15.31
C ASN A 706 -29.47 -3.79 -14.37
N PRO A 707 -29.37 -5.05 -14.84
CA PRO A 707 -29.81 -6.19 -14.04
C PRO A 707 -28.83 -6.58 -12.93
N LEU A 708 -27.58 -6.12 -12.98
CA LEU A 708 -26.49 -6.65 -12.14
C LEU A 708 -26.08 -5.69 -11.04
N THR A 709 -25.85 -4.42 -11.36
CA THR A 709 -25.17 -3.49 -10.44
C THR A 709 -25.79 -3.44 -9.05
N SER A 710 -27.11 -3.22 -8.95
CA SER A 710 -27.75 -3.20 -7.64
C SER A 710 -27.69 -4.57 -6.94
N ARG A 711 -27.93 -5.69 -7.66
CA ARG A 711 -27.84 -7.04 -7.09
C ARG A 711 -26.44 -7.36 -6.55
N VAL A 712 -25.39 -6.99 -7.29
CA VAL A 712 -23.99 -7.21 -6.92
C VAL A 712 -23.66 -6.44 -5.64
N VAL A 713 -24.03 -5.16 -5.59
CA VAL A 713 -23.75 -4.28 -4.45
C VAL A 713 -24.48 -4.75 -3.20
N VAL A 714 -25.79 -5.04 -3.28
CA VAL A 714 -26.55 -5.51 -2.11
C VAL A 714 -26.10 -6.91 -1.67
N ASN A 715 -25.69 -7.78 -2.61
CA ASN A 715 -25.17 -9.11 -2.27
C ASN A 715 -23.82 -9.03 -1.55
N ARG A 716 -22.96 -8.05 -1.89
CA ARG A 716 -21.70 -7.82 -1.17
C ARG A 716 -21.92 -7.22 0.21
N ALA A 717 -22.83 -6.26 0.34
CA ALA A 717 -23.24 -5.76 1.64
C ALA A 717 -23.79 -6.90 2.50
N TRP A 718 -24.65 -7.75 1.92
CA TRP A 718 -25.16 -8.96 2.57
C TRP A 718 -24.03 -9.89 3.01
N ALA A 719 -23.10 -10.24 2.12
CA ALA A 719 -21.97 -11.11 2.45
C ALA A 719 -21.09 -10.53 3.56
N ALA A 720 -20.95 -9.20 3.64
CA ALA A 720 -20.17 -8.53 4.66
C ALA A 720 -20.76 -8.68 6.07
N PHE A 721 -22.09 -8.68 6.22
CA PHE A 721 -22.76 -8.84 7.51
C PHE A 721 -23.04 -10.32 7.85
N PHE A 722 -23.44 -11.12 6.87
CA PHE A 722 -23.88 -12.50 7.10
C PHE A 722 -22.80 -13.56 6.82
N GLY A 723 -21.58 -13.14 6.43
CA GLY A 723 -20.45 -14.01 6.11
C GLY A 723 -20.54 -14.73 4.75
N LEU A 724 -21.75 -14.95 4.23
CA LEU A 724 -22.02 -15.53 2.91
C LEU A 724 -23.04 -14.69 2.15
N GLY A 725 -22.77 -14.41 0.87
CA GLY A 725 -23.74 -13.76 -0.02
C GLY A 725 -24.96 -14.63 -0.31
N LEU A 726 -26.10 -13.99 -0.63
CA LEU A 726 -27.27 -14.67 -1.20
C LEU A 726 -26.86 -15.44 -2.47
N VAL A 727 -26.05 -14.80 -3.32
CA VAL A 727 -25.24 -15.44 -4.36
C VAL A 727 -23.86 -15.67 -3.77
N ARG A 728 -23.47 -16.94 -3.61
CA ARG A 728 -22.23 -17.31 -2.90
C ARG A 728 -20.97 -16.93 -3.69
N THR A 729 -21.03 -16.97 -5.01
CA THR A 729 -19.96 -16.53 -5.93
C THR A 729 -20.11 -15.03 -6.13
N VAL A 730 -19.60 -14.23 -5.19
CA VAL A 730 -19.74 -12.77 -5.20
C VAL A 730 -18.99 -12.09 -6.35
N GLU A 731 -18.12 -12.83 -7.02
CA GLU A 731 -17.33 -12.50 -8.21
C GLU A 731 -17.99 -12.91 -9.54
N ASP A 732 -18.98 -13.82 -9.52
CA ASP A 732 -19.59 -14.36 -10.74
C ASP A 732 -21.10 -14.64 -10.56
N PHE A 733 -21.91 -13.82 -11.22
CA PHE A 733 -23.37 -13.91 -11.34
C PHE A 733 -23.80 -14.56 -12.67
N GLY A 734 -22.84 -14.86 -13.56
CA GLY A 734 -23.08 -15.46 -14.87
C GLY A 734 -23.55 -16.91 -14.79
N PHE A 735 -23.51 -17.61 -15.91
CA PHE A 735 -24.01 -18.98 -16.07
C PHE A 735 -23.20 -20.02 -15.28
N GLN A 736 -21.96 -19.69 -14.89
CA GLN A 736 -21.12 -20.54 -14.04
C GLN A 736 -21.21 -20.16 -12.55
N GLY A 737 -21.85 -19.03 -12.24
CA GLY A 737 -22.12 -18.56 -10.89
C GLY A 737 -23.14 -19.43 -10.14
N ALA A 738 -23.15 -19.28 -8.81
CA ALA A 738 -24.13 -19.94 -7.95
C ALA A 738 -25.51 -19.28 -8.07
N ALA A 739 -26.59 -20.08 -8.08
CA ALA A 739 -27.93 -19.54 -7.94
C ALA A 739 -28.13 -18.89 -6.54
N PRO A 740 -28.91 -17.79 -6.45
CA PRO A 740 -29.21 -17.14 -5.18
C PRO A 740 -29.97 -18.09 -4.24
N SER A 741 -29.65 -18.07 -2.95
CA SER A 741 -30.40 -18.83 -1.93
C SER A 741 -31.83 -18.32 -1.76
N HIS A 742 -32.03 -17.01 -1.91
CA HIS A 742 -33.30 -16.31 -1.83
C HIS A 742 -33.44 -15.33 -3.02
N PRO A 743 -33.85 -15.80 -4.22
CA PRO A 743 -33.92 -14.96 -5.42
C PRO A 743 -34.84 -13.75 -5.26
N GLU A 744 -36.04 -13.94 -4.70
CA GLU A 744 -37.01 -12.85 -4.49
C GLU A 744 -36.48 -11.80 -3.49
N LEU A 745 -35.74 -12.22 -2.47
CA LEU A 745 -35.10 -11.31 -1.52
C LEU A 745 -33.98 -10.50 -2.18
N LEU A 746 -33.17 -11.12 -3.04
CA LEU A 746 -32.11 -10.44 -3.78
C LEU A 746 -32.70 -9.34 -4.67
N ASP A 747 -33.75 -9.66 -5.43
CA ASP A 747 -34.42 -8.70 -6.31
C ASP A 747 -35.17 -7.62 -5.53
N TRP A 748 -35.76 -7.97 -4.39
CA TRP A 748 -36.39 -7.02 -3.49
C TRP A 748 -35.37 -6.04 -2.92
N LEU A 749 -34.23 -6.52 -2.40
CA LEU A 749 -33.15 -5.66 -1.89
C LEU A 749 -32.57 -4.78 -3.00
N ALA A 750 -32.37 -5.33 -4.20
CA ALA A 750 -31.84 -4.58 -5.33
C ALA A 750 -32.80 -3.43 -5.73
N ASN A 751 -34.09 -3.69 -5.81
CA ASN A 751 -35.09 -2.64 -6.07
C ASN A 751 -35.21 -1.65 -4.91
N TRP A 752 -35.23 -2.15 -3.66
CA TRP A 752 -35.32 -1.32 -2.47
C TRP A 752 -34.15 -0.33 -2.41
N PHE A 753 -32.92 -0.78 -2.67
CA PHE A 753 -31.74 0.07 -2.65
C PHE A 753 -31.80 1.20 -3.68
N MET A 754 -32.26 0.90 -4.90
CA MET A 754 -32.49 1.92 -5.93
C MET A 754 -33.63 2.87 -5.58
N ASP A 755 -34.71 2.38 -4.94
CA ASP A 755 -35.86 3.17 -4.51
C ASP A 755 -35.54 4.07 -3.28
N HIS A 756 -34.44 3.80 -2.58
CA HIS A 756 -33.95 4.58 -1.42
C HIS A 756 -32.66 5.32 -1.78
N ASP A 757 -32.64 5.91 -2.98
CA ASP A 757 -31.58 6.79 -3.48
C ASP A 757 -30.16 6.22 -3.35
N TRP A 758 -30.01 4.89 -3.47
CA TRP A 758 -28.72 4.21 -3.46
C TRP A 758 -27.88 4.49 -2.20
N ARG A 759 -28.52 4.75 -1.04
CA ARG A 759 -27.85 5.10 0.22
C ARG A 759 -27.35 3.87 0.98
N PHE A 760 -26.04 3.75 1.16
CA PHE A 760 -25.45 2.59 1.85
C PHE A 760 -25.85 2.53 3.32
N LYS A 761 -25.90 3.67 4.02
CA LYS A 761 -26.26 3.66 5.44
C LYS A 761 -27.70 3.20 5.65
N ASP A 762 -28.61 3.53 4.75
CA ASP A 762 -29.99 3.03 4.79
C ASP A 762 -30.05 1.52 4.55
N LEU A 763 -29.31 1.00 3.56
CA LEU A 763 -29.19 -0.45 3.33
C LEU A 763 -28.62 -1.18 4.55
N HIS A 764 -27.52 -0.68 5.11
CA HIS A 764 -26.88 -1.29 6.28
C HIS A 764 -27.80 -1.25 7.50
N ARG A 765 -28.50 -0.13 7.72
CA ARG A 765 -29.52 0.00 8.76
C ARG A 765 -30.64 -1.03 8.60
N LEU A 766 -31.13 -1.22 7.37
CA LEU A 766 -32.17 -2.21 7.07
C LEU A 766 -31.70 -3.64 7.39
N LEU A 767 -30.49 -4.01 6.95
CA LEU A 767 -29.92 -5.35 7.17
C LEU A 767 -29.73 -5.63 8.67
N MET A 768 -29.14 -4.69 9.42
CA MET A 768 -28.84 -4.87 10.85
C MET A 768 -30.07 -4.87 11.74
N ASN A 769 -31.16 -4.24 11.30
CA ASN A 769 -32.43 -4.25 12.02
C ASN A 769 -33.33 -5.43 11.66
N SER A 770 -32.85 -6.39 10.87
CA SER A 770 -33.56 -7.65 10.60
C SER A 770 -33.47 -8.61 11.79
N ALA A 771 -34.53 -9.40 12.02
CA ALA A 771 -34.51 -10.54 12.92
C ALA A 771 -33.39 -11.52 12.54
N ALA A 772 -33.19 -11.72 11.23
CA ALA A 772 -32.18 -12.61 10.68
C ALA A 772 -30.75 -12.25 11.15
N TYR A 773 -30.39 -10.96 11.12
CA TYR A 773 -29.09 -10.47 11.60
C TYR A 773 -28.97 -10.56 13.13
N ARG A 774 -30.08 -10.40 13.86
CA ARG A 774 -30.09 -10.42 15.34
C ARG A 774 -30.08 -11.82 15.96
N GLN A 775 -30.12 -12.88 15.16
CA GLN A 775 -30.06 -14.26 15.66
C GLN A 775 -28.73 -14.55 16.38
N ALA A 776 -28.77 -15.44 17.36
CA ALA A 776 -27.57 -16.03 17.95
C ALA A 776 -26.92 -17.06 17.02
N ALA A 777 -25.60 -17.12 17.00
CA ALA A 777 -24.87 -18.17 16.26
C ALA A 777 -24.85 -19.52 16.99
N THR A 778 -25.06 -19.50 18.31
CA THR A 778 -25.06 -20.68 19.20
C THR A 778 -26.44 -20.93 19.83
N GLY A 779 -26.74 -22.19 20.15
CA GLY A 779 -28.06 -22.68 20.60
C GLY A 779 -28.27 -24.13 20.19
N SER A 780 -29.25 -24.85 20.74
CA SER A 780 -29.58 -26.22 20.29
C SER A 780 -30.24 -26.16 18.90
N PRO A 781 -29.52 -26.44 17.81
CA PRO A 781 -30.17 -26.51 16.51
C PRO A 781 -31.01 -27.78 16.49
N PRO A 782 -32.20 -27.79 15.86
CA PRO A 782 -32.84 -29.06 15.54
C PRO A 782 -31.82 -29.88 14.73
N ASP A 783 -31.52 -31.13 15.11
CA ASP A 783 -30.58 -31.98 14.34
C ASP A 783 -30.93 -32.02 12.84
N ALA A 784 -32.22 -31.82 12.52
CA ALA A 784 -32.72 -31.61 11.17
C ALA A 784 -32.08 -30.43 10.41
N ALA A 785 -31.84 -29.28 11.05
CA ALA A 785 -31.25 -28.11 10.41
C ALA A 785 -29.79 -28.35 9.98
N LYS A 786 -29.02 -29.04 10.83
CA LYS A 786 -27.63 -29.43 10.52
C LYS A 786 -27.53 -30.41 9.34
N LEU A 787 -28.55 -31.23 9.11
CA LEU A 787 -28.61 -32.18 8.01
C LEU A 787 -29.14 -31.56 6.71
N LEU A 788 -30.17 -30.72 6.81
CA LEU A 788 -30.84 -30.11 5.66
C LEU A 788 -30.08 -28.90 5.09
N ASP A 789 -29.44 -28.11 5.97
CA ASP A 789 -28.69 -26.91 5.59
C ASP A 789 -27.40 -26.77 6.43
N PRO A 790 -26.42 -27.67 6.24
CA PRO A 790 -25.16 -27.68 7.00
C PRO A 790 -24.32 -26.40 6.80
N GLN A 791 -24.52 -25.71 5.67
CA GLN A 791 -23.83 -24.47 5.33
C GLN A 791 -24.57 -23.23 5.82
N ASN A 792 -25.72 -23.37 6.50
CA ASN A 792 -26.55 -22.26 6.97
C ASN A 792 -26.84 -21.23 5.84
N ARG A 793 -27.16 -21.73 4.63
CA ARG A 793 -27.55 -20.92 3.47
C ARG A 793 -28.96 -20.35 3.59
N LEU A 794 -29.81 -20.97 4.39
CA LEU A 794 -31.19 -20.57 4.66
C LEU A 794 -31.30 -19.64 5.87
N LEU A 795 -30.18 -19.31 6.53
CA LEU A 795 -30.08 -18.32 7.60
C LEU A 795 -30.92 -18.68 8.83
N TRP A 796 -30.94 -19.96 9.20
CA TRP A 796 -31.61 -20.44 10.42
C TRP A 796 -30.85 -20.07 11.70
N ARG A 797 -29.63 -19.51 11.58
CA ARG A 797 -28.85 -18.88 12.65
C ARG A 797 -27.88 -17.84 12.08
N MET A 798 -27.17 -17.10 12.94
CA MET A 798 -26.06 -16.25 12.51
C MET A 798 -24.77 -17.07 12.24
N HIS A 799 -23.93 -16.57 11.34
CA HIS A 799 -22.61 -17.12 11.04
C HIS A 799 -21.53 -16.51 11.93
N VAL A 800 -20.76 -17.37 12.60
CA VAL A 800 -19.50 -16.96 13.23
C VAL A 800 -18.45 -16.75 12.15
N HIS A 801 -17.78 -15.60 12.17
CA HIS A 801 -16.72 -15.27 11.23
C HIS A 801 -15.50 -14.68 11.95
N ARG A 802 -14.31 -14.90 11.38
CA ARG A 802 -13.07 -14.31 11.88
C ARG A 802 -13.02 -12.83 11.49
N LEU A 803 -12.49 -11.99 12.36
CA LEU A 803 -12.10 -10.62 12.03
C LEU A 803 -11.11 -10.60 10.85
N ASP A 804 -11.21 -9.56 10.00
CA ASP A 804 -10.21 -9.29 8.96
C ASP A 804 -8.84 -8.96 9.58
N ALA A 805 -7.76 -9.16 8.82
CA ALA A 805 -6.39 -8.84 9.26
C ALA A 805 -6.25 -7.44 9.90
N GLU A 806 -6.82 -6.43 9.25
CA GLU A 806 -6.82 -5.04 9.73
C GLU A 806 -7.62 -4.88 11.02
N GLN A 807 -8.75 -5.57 11.16
CA GLN A 807 -9.55 -5.54 12.39
C GLN A 807 -8.81 -6.21 13.54
N ILE A 808 -8.08 -7.30 13.30
CA ILE A 808 -7.25 -7.97 14.32
C ILE A 808 -6.19 -6.99 14.82
N ARG A 809 -5.42 -6.39 13.92
CA ARG A 809 -4.39 -5.40 14.26
C ARG A 809 -4.97 -4.20 15.00
N ASP A 810 -6.03 -3.59 14.47
CA ASP A 810 -6.68 -2.41 15.05
C ASP A 810 -7.32 -2.72 16.41
N THR A 811 -7.90 -3.91 16.59
CA THR A 811 -8.46 -4.37 17.88
C THR A 811 -7.36 -4.46 18.92
N MET A 812 -6.20 -5.04 18.60
CA MET A 812 -5.10 -5.14 19.55
C MET A 812 -4.56 -3.79 19.99
N LEU A 813 -4.47 -2.83 19.07
CA LEU A 813 -4.11 -1.45 19.38
C LEU A 813 -5.21 -0.74 20.19
N ALA A 814 -6.48 -1.02 19.93
CA ALA A 814 -7.60 -0.41 20.65
C ALA A 814 -7.68 -0.90 22.11
N VAL A 815 -7.58 -2.22 22.33
CA VAL A 815 -7.62 -2.81 23.68
C VAL A 815 -6.36 -2.43 24.48
N SER A 816 -5.18 -2.36 23.85
CA SER A 816 -3.97 -1.90 24.52
C SER A 816 -3.98 -0.38 24.81
N GLY A 817 -4.86 0.38 24.14
CA GLY A 817 -5.01 1.83 24.32
C GLY A 817 -4.01 2.66 23.51
N GLU A 818 -3.45 2.09 22.46
CA GLU A 818 -2.40 2.71 21.65
C GLU A 818 -2.91 3.24 20.31
N LEU A 819 -4.11 2.80 19.88
CA LEU A 819 -4.68 3.15 18.58
C LEU A 819 -4.87 4.68 18.42
N ASP A 820 -4.12 5.26 17.48
CA ASP A 820 -4.34 6.61 16.98
C ASP A 820 -5.52 6.63 15.99
N LEU A 821 -6.52 7.42 16.35
CA LEU A 821 -7.77 7.61 15.63
C LEU A 821 -7.73 8.82 14.66
N SER A 822 -6.57 9.45 14.45
CA SER A 822 -6.42 10.52 13.45
C SER A 822 -6.81 10.03 12.03
N MET A 823 -7.62 10.81 11.32
CA MET A 823 -8.14 10.46 9.99
C MET A 823 -7.44 11.21 8.87
N GLY A 824 -7.31 10.56 7.72
CA GLY A 824 -6.84 11.13 6.45
C GLY A 824 -5.32 11.41 6.37
N GLY A 825 -4.88 11.95 5.24
CA GLY A 825 -3.49 12.28 4.99
C GLY A 825 -2.63 11.09 4.53
N PRO A 826 -1.34 11.30 4.24
CA PRO A 826 -0.47 10.27 3.69
C PRO A 826 -0.38 9.00 4.55
N SER A 827 -0.21 7.86 3.88
CA SER A 827 -0.04 6.56 4.52
C SER A 827 1.27 6.49 5.34
N VAL A 828 1.20 5.89 6.51
CA VAL A 828 2.35 5.75 7.45
C VAL A 828 2.88 4.31 7.46
N ASP A 829 4.07 4.12 8.00
CA ASP A 829 4.63 2.78 8.22
C ASP A 829 3.75 1.93 9.16
N SER A 830 3.62 0.63 8.92
CA SER A 830 2.75 -0.27 9.70
C SER A 830 3.20 -0.42 11.16
N SER A 831 4.43 -0.03 11.51
CA SER A 831 4.89 0.04 12.90
C SER A 831 4.22 1.16 13.72
N LYS A 832 3.61 2.16 13.07
CA LYS A 832 2.90 3.24 13.76
C LYS A 832 1.54 2.75 14.25
N PRO A 833 1.09 3.12 15.46
CA PRO A 833 -0.14 2.60 16.05
C PRO A 833 -1.40 3.27 15.48
N ARG A 834 -1.42 3.58 14.19
CA ARG A 834 -2.55 4.18 13.48
C ARG A 834 -3.46 3.08 12.93
N ARG A 835 -4.74 3.40 12.72
CA ARG A 835 -5.71 2.52 12.01
C ARG A 835 -5.09 1.95 10.74
N SER A 836 -5.29 0.66 10.52
CA SER A 836 -4.59 -0.10 9.47
C SER A 836 -4.88 0.43 8.05
N ILE A 837 -6.05 1.02 7.81
CA ILE A 837 -6.39 1.69 6.54
C ILE A 837 -5.44 2.85 6.16
N TYR A 838 -4.74 3.44 7.15
CA TYR A 838 -3.77 4.51 6.94
C TYR A 838 -2.32 4.01 6.95
N THR A 839 -2.10 2.70 7.02
CA THR A 839 -0.76 2.12 6.87
C THR A 839 -0.44 1.96 5.38
N LYS A 840 0.85 2.01 5.02
CA LYS A 840 1.30 1.81 3.65
C LYS A 840 0.98 0.39 3.20
N ILE A 841 0.25 0.27 2.09
CA ILE A 841 -0.01 -1.01 1.43
C ILE A 841 1.03 -1.16 0.32
N LEU A 842 2.01 -2.03 0.57
CA LEU A 842 3.04 -2.41 -0.40
C LEU A 842 2.58 -3.70 -1.10
N ARG A 843 2.87 -3.82 -2.41
CA ARG A 843 2.40 -4.94 -3.22
C ARG A 843 3.29 -6.18 -3.06
N ASN A 844 4.61 -5.98 -3.01
CA ASN A 844 5.59 -7.07 -2.95
C ASN A 844 6.06 -7.38 -1.52
N ASP A 845 6.32 -6.37 -0.68
CA ASP A 845 6.82 -6.55 0.70
C ASP A 845 5.77 -6.22 1.76
N ARG A 846 4.99 -7.21 2.22
CA ARG A 846 3.83 -6.99 3.09
C ARG A 846 4.16 -7.05 4.58
N ASP A 847 3.34 -6.39 5.38
CA ASP A 847 3.38 -6.50 6.84
C ASP A 847 3.15 -7.97 7.27
N PRO A 848 4.05 -8.58 8.07
CA PRO A 848 3.96 -9.99 8.43
C PRO A 848 2.69 -10.39 9.18
N LEU A 849 2.15 -9.49 10.02
CA LEU A 849 0.91 -9.75 10.74
C LEU A 849 -0.28 -9.71 9.78
N LEU A 850 -0.35 -8.70 8.91
CA LEU A 850 -1.46 -8.59 7.97
C LEU A 850 -1.45 -9.73 6.94
N ASP A 851 -0.26 -10.10 6.45
CA ASP A 851 -0.09 -11.16 5.45
C ASP A 851 -0.53 -12.53 5.96
N VAL A 852 -0.15 -12.90 7.20
CA VAL A 852 -0.56 -14.21 7.76
C VAL A 852 -2.08 -14.33 7.95
N PHE A 853 -2.79 -13.20 8.07
CA PHE A 853 -4.25 -13.12 8.22
C PHE A 853 -4.97 -12.80 6.90
N ASP A 854 -4.35 -13.12 5.76
CA ASP A 854 -4.97 -13.09 4.43
C ASP A 854 -5.32 -11.67 3.93
N VAL A 855 -4.49 -10.66 4.21
CA VAL A 855 -4.65 -9.32 3.62
C VAL A 855 -4.58 -9.37 2.09
N VAL A 856 -5.34 -8.50 1.42
CA VAL A 856 -5.38 -8.40 -0.03
C VAL A 856 -4.08 -7.81 -0.59
N ASP A 857 -3.67 -8.31 -1.76
CA ASP A 857 -2.39 -8.00 -2.40
C ASP A 857 -2.32 -6.68 -3.18
N GLY A 858 -3.48 -6.17 -3.62
CA GLY A 858 -3.57 -4.98 -4.47
C GLY A 858 -3.10 -5.22 -5.92
N PHE A 859 -2.97 -6.47 -6.37
CA PHE A 859 -2.64 -6.83 -7.77
C PHE A 859 -3.90 -6.95 -8.64
N SER A 860 -4.97 -7.51 -8.09
CA SER A 860 -6.23 -7.77 -8.82
C SER A 860 -7.43 -7.38 -7.98
N SER A 861 -8.56 -7.10 -8.64
CA SER A 861 -9.78 -6.67 -7.95
C SER A 861 -10.33 -7.84 -7.13
N VAL A 862 -10.45 -7.65 -5.82
CA VAL A 862 -10.90 -8.70 -4.89
C VAL A 862 -12.30 -8.39 -4.37
N SER A 863 -13.28 -9.19 -4.81
CA SER A 863 -14.67 -9.10 -4.36
C SER A 863 -14.97 -9.98 -3.12
N GLN A 864 -14.13 -10.98 -2.86
CA GLN A 864 -14.19 -11.84 -1.68
C GLN A 864 -12.80 -12.01 -1.07
N ARG A 865 -12.67 -11.70 0.22
CA ARG A 865 -11.44 -11.99 0.96
C ARG A 865 -11.36 -13.47 1.31
N ASN A 866 -10.16 -14.02 1.22
CA ASN A 866 -9.88 -15.34 1.77
C ASN A 866 -9.86 -15.27 3.30
N VAL A 867 -10.33 -16.35 3.93
CA VAL A 867 -10.24 -16.51 5.39
C VAL A 867 -9.69 -17.90 5.64
N THR A 868 -8.40 -17.99 5.94
CA THR A 868 -7.73 -19.26 6.25
C THR A 868 -7.50 -19.38 7.75
N THR A 869 -7.54 -20.59 8.29
CA THR A 869 -7.13 -20.87 9.68
C THR A 869 -5.90 -21.76 9.62
N THR A 870 -4.73 -21.20 9.94
CA THR A 870 -3.45 -21.93 9.82
C THR A 870 -2.68 -21.94 11.13
N PRO A 871 -1.88 -22.98 11.41
CA PRO A 871 -0.99 -22.99 12.59
C PRO A 871 0.00 -21.82 12.61
N THR A 872 0.42 -21.31 11.45
CA THR A 872 1.34 -20.18 11.32
C THR A 872 0.77 -18.91 11.93
N GLN A 873 -0.54 -18.66 11.79
CA GLN A 873 -1.23 -17.54 12.43
C GLN A 873 -1.06 -17.63 13.95
N SER A 874 -1.41 -18.76 14.56
CA SER A 874 -1.27 -18.97 16.01
C SER A 874 0.19 -18.87 16.48
N LEU A 875 1.14 -19.45 15.73
CA LEU A 875 2.56 -19.40 16.07
C LEU A 875 3.12 -17.98 16.03
N LEU A 876 2.72 -17.17 15.03
CA LEU A 876 3.10 -15.76 14.95
C LEU A 876 2.52 -14.98 16.12
N MET A 877 1.24 -15.21 16.46
CA MET A 877 0.57 -14.46 17.52
C MET A 877 1.11 -14.80 18.92
N ILE A 878 1.47 -16.06 19.16
CA ILE A 878 2.05 -16.51 20.44
C ILE A 878 3.49 -16.03 20.60
N ASN A 879 4.32 -16.13 19.57
CA ASN A 879 5.77 -15.88 19.68
C ASN A 879 6.19 -14.49 19.16
N GLY A 880 5.29 -13.76 18.51
CA GLY A 880 5.58 -12.51 17.83
C GLY A 880 5.92 -11.38 18.81
N PRO A 881 7.03 -10.64 18.60
CA PRO A 881 7.39 -9.52 19.47
C PRO A 881 6.35 -8.40 19.43
N TRP A 882 5.65 -8.23 18.31
CA TRP A 882 4.59 -7.24 18.16
C TRP A 882 3.43 -7.53 19.13
N THR A 883 2.85 -8.74 19.10
CA THR A 883 1.74 -9.13 19.99
C THR A 883 2.16 -9.11 21.46
N SER A 884 3.36 -9.60 21.79
CA SER A 884 3.90 -9.58 23.15
C SER A 884 4.06 -8.15 23.70
N ALA A 885 4.47 -7.20 22.87
CA ALA A 885 4.55 -5.80 23.27
C ALA A 885 3.16 -5.21 23.56
N ARG A 886 2.12 -5.59 22.81
CA ARG A 886 0.74 -5.12 23.04
C ARG A 886 0.13 -5.72 24.30
N ALA A 887 0.38 -7.00 24.57
CA ALA A 887 -0.03 -7.65 25.81
C ALA A 887 0.52 -6.93 27.05
N ARG A 888 1.79 -6.49 26.98
CA ARG A 888 2.42 -5.71 28.04
C ARG A 888 1.75 -4.35 28.24
N THR A 889 1.57 -3.57 27.15
CA THR A 889 0.89 -2.27 27.25
C THR A 889 -0.54 -2.42 27.76
N PHE A 890 -1.26 -3.46 27.32
CA PHE A 890 -2.61 -3.75 27.77
C PHE A 890 -2.67 -4.07 29.26
N ALA A 891 -1.80 -4.95 29.76
CA ALA A 891 -1.70 -5.23 31.19
C ALA A 891 -1.33 -3.98 32.01
N ASP A 892 -0.42 -3.14 31.52
CA ASP A 892 -0.03 -1.91 32.23
C ASP A 892 -1.19 -0.91 32.34
N ARG A 893 -1.97 -0.77 31.26
CA ARG A 893 -3.20 0.01 31.23
C ARG A 893 -4.20 -0.51 32.27
N LEU A 894 -4.48 -1.81 32.25
CA LEU A 894 -5.46 -2.43 33.14
C LEU A 894 -5.02 -2.40 34.60
N HIS A 895 -3.74 -2.67 34.88
CA HIS A 895 -3.17 -2.64 36.23
C HIS A 895 -3.31 -1.25 36.85
N LYS A 896 -3.09 -0.19 36.06
CA LYS A 896 -3.32 1.19 36.51
C LYS A 896 -4.79 1.47 36.82
N GLN A 897 -5.71 0.91 36.05
CA GLN A 897 -7.16 1.11 36.23
C GLN A 897 -7.72 0.29 37.41
N SER A 898 -7.24 -0.93 37.61
CA SER A 898 -7.67 -1.80 38.70
C SER A 898 -7.00 -1.47 40.05
N GLY A 899 -6.00 -0.59 40.07
CA GLY A 899 -5.18 -0.33 41.25
C GLY A 899 -4.38 -1.56 41.70
N GLY A 900 -4.14 -2.51 40.80
CA GLY A 900 -3.46 -3.77 41.08
C GLY A 900 -4.34 -4.89 41.64
N ASP A 901 -5.65 -4.66 41.84
CA ASP A 901 -6.58 -5.72 42.28
C ASP A 901 -6.80 -6.77 41.17
N PRO A 902 -6.49 -8.07 41.39
CA PRO A 902 -6.61 -9.09 40.35
C PRO A 902 -8.04 -9.35 39.88
N ALA A 903 -9.04 -9.30 40.76
CA ALA A 903 -10.43 -9.58 40.37
C ALA A 903 -10.97 -8.46 39.46
N THR A 904 -10.73 -7.21 39.84
CA THR A 904 -11.06 -6.03 39.03
C THR A 904 -10.26 -6.01 37.73
N PHE A 905 -8.98 -6.40 37.75
CA PHE A 905 -8.14 -6.52 36.55
C PHE A 905 -8.75 -7.50 35.53
N VAL A 906 -9.16 -8.69 35.99
CA VAL A 906 -9.79 -9.70 35.13
C VAL A 906 -11.11 -9.19 34.55
N SER A 907 -11.98 -8.57 35.37
CA SER A 907 -13.24 -7.99 34.89
C SER A 907 -13.01 -6.92 33.81
N LEU A 908 -12.11 -5.96 34.06
CA LEU A 908 -11.74 -4.94 33.07
C LEU A 908 -11.15 -5.54 31.79
N ALA A 909 -10.37 -6.62 31.91
CA ALA A 909 -9.81 -7.32 30.76
C ALA A 909 -10.89 -7.93 29.87
N TYR A 910 -11.86 -8.64 30.46
CA TYR A 910 -13.00 -9.23 29.75
C TYR A 910 -13.91 -8.16 29.14
N GLN A 911 -14.23 -7.09 29.88
CA GLN A 911 -15.01 -5.98 29.34
C GLN A 911 -14.31 -5.32 28.15
N THR A 912 -12.99 -5.11 28.23
CA THR A 912 -12.23 -4.44 27.16
C THR A 912 -12.04 -5.34 25.92
N CYS A 913 -11.77 -6.63 26.10
CA CYS A 913 -11.54 -7.57 24.99
C CYS A 913 -12.83 -8.09 24.36
N PHE A 914 -13.82 -8.45 25.19
CA PHE A 914 -14.99 -9.21 24.78
C PHE A 914 -16.29 -8.42 24.90
N GLY A 915 -16.29 -7.26 25.55
CA GLY A 915 -17.50 -6.46 25.72
C GLY A 915 -18.53 -7.14 26.62
N ARG A 916 -18.08 -7.85 27.66
CA ARG A 916 -18.94 -8.47 28.69
C ARG A 916 -18.16 -8.73 29.97
N GLU A 917 -18.87 -9.00 31.05
CA GLU A 917 -18.26 -9.53 32.29
C GLU A 917 -17.81 -10.99 32.10
N PRO A 918 -16.75 -11.43 32.82
CA PRO A 918 -16.43 -12.84 32.92
C PRO A 918 -17.54 -13.56 33.70
N HIS A 919 -17.94 -14.74 33.24
CA HIS A 919 -18.76 -15.64 34.03
C HIS A 919 -18.00 -16.08 35.28
N SER A 920 -18.71 -16.56 36.31
CA SER A 920 -18.08 -16.96 37.58
C SER A 920 -16.95 -17.99 37.41
N LEU A 921 -17.13 -18.97 36.51
CA LEU A 921 -16.11 -19.98 36.20
C LEU A 921 -14.91 -19.39 35.43
N GLU A 922 -15.15 -18.42 34.56
CA GLU A 922 -14.09 -17.74 33.81
C GLU A 922 -13.26 -16.84 34.73
N GLN A 923 -13.92 -16.16 35.68
CA GLN A 923 -13.24 -15.34 36.68
C GLN A 923 -12.37 -16.20 37.60
N GLU A 924 -12.91 -17.33 38.09
CA GLU A 924 -12.16 -18.29 38.91
C GLU A 924 -10.95 -18.85 38.15
N ALA A 925 -11.14 -19.28 36.90
CA ALA A 925 -10.07 -19.82 36.07
C ALA A 925 -8.99 -18.77 35.73
N ALA A 926 -9.37 -17.53 35.45
CA ALA A 926 -8.45 -16.44 35.17
C ALA A 926 -7.60 -16.07 36.39
N LEU A 927 -8.21 -16.00 37.58
CA LEU A 927 -7.50 -15.75 38.83
C LEU A 927 -6.54 -16.90 39.16
N ALA A 928 -7.00 -18.14 39.02
CA ALA A 928 -6.15 -19.33 39.20
C ALA A 928 -4.95 -19.32 38.25
N PHE A 929 -5.16 -18.99 36.97
CA PHE A 929 -4.08 -18.86 35.99
C PHE A 929 -3.04 -17.81 36.42
N ILE A 930 -3.47 -16.62 36.85
CA ILE A 930 -2.55 -15.55 37.27
C ILE A 930 -1.72 -16.01 38.48
N ASP A 931 -2.35 -16.66 39.45
CA ASP A 931 -1.68 -17.11 40.67
C ASP A 931 -0.70 -18.27 40.40
N GLU A 932 -1.11 -19.27 39.62
CA GLU A 932 -0.25 -20.38 39.20
C GLU A 932 0.94 -19.88 38.36
N GLN A 933 0.69 -18.94 37.45
CA GLN A 933 1.74 -18.39 36.60
C GLN A 933 2.72 -17.53 37.40
N ALA A 934 2.24 -16.73 38.35
CA ALA A 934 3.10 -15.97 39.26
C ALA A 934 3.97 -16.90 40.12
N ALA A 935 3.42 -18.02 40.59
CA ALA A 935 4.17 -19.04 41.33
C ALA A 935 5.24 -19.71 40.44
N ARG A 936 4.88 -20.13 39.22
CA ARG A 936 5.83 -20.71 38.26
C ARG A 936 6.97 -19.75 37.92
N LEU A 937 6.66 -18.48 37.67
CA LEU A 937 7.66 -17.43 37.43
C LEU A 937 8.55 -17.20 38.66
N ASN A 938 7.98 -17.31 39.87
CA ASN A 938 8.74 -17.23 41.11
C ASN A 938 9.67 -18.44 41.29
N GLU A 939 9.22 -19.66 41.01
CA GLU A 939 10.05 -20.87 41.05
C GLU A 939 11.19 -20.80 40.02
N GLN A 940 10.90 -20.34 38.81
CA GLN A 940 11.93 -20.11 37.79
C GLN A 940 12.92 -19.01 38.20
N ARG A 941 12.45 -17.98 38.91
CA ARG A 941 13.31 -16.94 39.51
C ARG A 941 14.20 -17.50 40.62
N GLU A 942 13.67 -18.41 41.44
CA GLU A 942 14.39 -19.03 42.56
C GLU A 942 15.38 -20.12 42.11
N ALA A 943 15.16 -20.75 40.95
CA ALA A 943 16.09 -21.64 40.27
C ALA A 943 17.27 -20.84 39.65
N LYS A 944 18.16 -20.29 40.48
CA LYS A 944 19.28 -19.39 40.11
C LYS A 944 20.28 -19.98 39.11
N SER A 945 20.64 -19.19 38.09
CA SER A 945 21.94 -19.29 37.40
C SER A 945 23.09 -19.03 38.37
N PRO A 946 24.24 -19.71 38.25
CA PRO A 946 25.38 -19.47 39.13
C PRO A 946 25.91 -18.04 38.97
N LEU A 947 26.16 -17.33 40.08
CA LEU A 947 26.75 -15.98 40.07
C LEU A 947 28.21 -16.01 39.62
N VAL A 948 28.87 -17.15 39.79
CA VAL A 948 30.27 -17.37 39.44
C VAL A 948 30.47 -18.70 38.73
N GLU A 949 31.45 -18.76 37.84
CA GLU A 949 31.97 -19.99 37.26
C GLU A 949 33.52 -20.00 37.32
N PRO A 950 34.18 -21.17 37.33
CA PRO A 950 35.64 -21.23 37.23
C PRO A 950 36.16 -20.58 35.94
N MET A 951 37.15 -19.69 36.05
CA MET A 951 37.84 -19.13 34.88
C MET A 951 38.80 -20.16 34.29
N PRO A 952 38.68 -20.53 33.00
CA PRO A 952 39.63 -21.46 32.40
C PRO A 952 41.07 -20.93 32.46
N LYS A 953 42.03 -21.82 32.78
CA LYS A 953 43.48 -21.54 32.88
C LYS A 953 43.89 -20.60 34.03
N ARG A 954 42.98 -20.35 34.98
CA ARG A 954 43.25 -19.61 36.21
C ARG A 954 42.74 -20.39 37.42
N ASP A 955 43.38 -20.20 38.56
CA ASP A 955 42.89 -20.68 39.84
C ASP A 955 41.96 -19.61 40.41
N GLY A 956 40.67 -19.90 40.54
CA GLY A 956 39.70 -18.92 41.05
C GLY A 956 38.29 -19.05 40.49
N GLN A 957 37.43 -18.12 40.89
CA GLN A 957 36.05 -17.95 40.41
C GLN A 957 35.90 -16.62 39.69
N ALA A 958 35.15 -16.61 38.58
CA ALA A 958 34.85 -15.43 37.79
C ALA A 958 33.36 -15.11 37.83
N ALA A 959 33.01 -13.83 37.82
CA ALA A 959 31.63 -13.40 37.65
C ALA A 959 31.09 -13.87 36.30
N LEU A 960 29.97 -14.59 36.32
CA LEU A 960 29.21 -14.90 35.11
C LEU A 960 28.30 -13.73 34.76
N VAL A 961 28.63 -12.98 33.71
CA VAL A 961 27.78 -11.89 33.22
C VAL A 961 27.07 -12.34 31.96
N GLN A 962 25.74 -12.26 31.96
CA GLN A 962 24.91 -12.72 30.83
C GLN A 962 23.76 -11.75 30.54
N PRO A 963 23.56 -11.33 29.29
CA PRO A 963 22.46 -10.45 28.90
C PRO A 963 21.10 -11.04 29.29
N GLY A 964 20.25 -10.22 29.91
CA GLY A 964 18.88 -10.62 30.27
C GLY A 964 18.76 -11.52 31.51
N THR A 965 19.86 -11.81 32.21
CA THR A 965 19.85 -12.56 33.48
C THR A 965 19.89 -11.63 34.70
N HIS A 966 19.78 -12.21 35.91
CA HIS A 966 19.86 -11.46 37.16
C HIS A 966 21.26 -10.85 37.44
N GLN A 967 22.27 -11.28 36.68
CA GLN A 967 23.65 -10.76 36.71
C GLN A 967 24.04 -10.26 35.31
N ASP A 968 23.24 -9.36 34.75
CA ASP A 968 23.52 -8.75 33.43
C ASP A 968 24.56 -7.62 33.49
N ARG A 969 24.89 -7.13 34.69
CA ARG A 969 25.97 -6.17 34.97
C ARG A 969 26.22 -6.13 36.47
N LEU A 970 27.39 -5.66 36.86
CA LEU A 970 27.75 -5.41 38.25
C LEU A 970 27.89 -3.90 38.42
N ARG A 971 27.19 -3.32 39.40
CA ARG A 971 27.26 -1.88 39.72
C ARG A 971 28.07 -1.71 41.00
N MET A 972 28.96 -0.72 41.06
CA MET A 972 29.76 -0.48 42.26
C MET A 972 29.10 0.57 43.15
N ARG A 973 28.84 0.22 44.41
CA ARG A 973 28.29 1.10 45.43
C ARG A 973 29.42 1.84 46.14
N GLY A 974 29.24 3.14 46.35
CA GLY A 974 30.10 3.92 47.26
C GLY A 974 31.41 4.41 46.66
N ILE A 975 31.58 4.39 45.34
CA ILE A 975 32.78 4.92 44.70
C ILE A 975 32.80 6.46 44.76
N THR A 976 33.68 7.01 45.59
CA THR A 976 33.75 8.46 45.88
C THR A 976 34.85 9.19 45.13
N GLN A 977 35.84 8.47 44.60
CA GLN A 977 36.94 9.02 43.79
C GLN A 977 37.15 8.16 42.55
N LEU A 978 36.46 8.50 41.46
CA LEU A 978 36.72 7.90 40.16
C LEU A 978 37.84 8.67 39.44
N PRO A 979 38.60 8.02 38.55
CA PRO A 979 39.67 8.71 37.84
C PRO A 979 39.14 9.87 36.98
N GLU A 980 39.70 11.06 37.19
CA GLU A 980 39.46 12.27 36.38
C GLU A 980 40.66 12.64 35.50
N LYS A 981 41.78 11.91 35.66
CA LYS A 981 43.05 12.05 34.94
C LYS A 981 43.50 10.68 34.44
N ASP A 982 44.81 10.46 34.32
CA ASP A 982 45.42 9.19 33.95
C ASP A 982 44.92 8.02 34.79
N PHE A 983 44.57 6.91 34.13
CA PHE A 983 44.00 5.75 34.80
C PHE A 983 44.30 4.46 34.05
N THR A 984 44.12 3.34 34.75
CA THR A 984 44.23 2.00 34.16
C THR A 984 43.05 1.16 34.59
N ILE A 985 42.43 0.48 33.63
CA ILE A 985 41.45 -0.57 33.88
C ILE A 985 41.98 -1.89 33.33
N GLU A 986 41.88 -2.94 34.13
CA GLU A 986 42.39 -4.25 33.79
C GLU A 986 41.52 -5.36 34.37
N ALA A 987 41.42 -6.49 33.65
CA ALA A 987 40.59 -7.62 34.02
C ALA A 987 41.03 -8.91 33.30
N PHE A 988 40.68 -10.04 33.88
CA PHE A 988 40.70 -11.34 33.21
C PHE A 988 39.30 -11.65 32.68
N VAL A 989 39.19 -12.09 31.43
CA VAL A 989 37.89 -12.20 30.76
C VAL A 989 37.81 -13.42 29.86
N MET A 990 36.61 -13.92 29.63
CA MET A 990 36.29 -14.85 28.56
C MET A 990 34.97 -14.45 27.91
N LEU A 991 35.01 -14.02 26.65
CA LEU A 991 33.82 -13.58 25.92
C LEU A 991 33.14 -14.77 25.22
N ARG A 992 31.84 -14.99 25.43
CA ARG A 992 31.09 -16.13 24.87
C ARG A 992 30.37 -15.80 23.57
N SER A 993 29.87 -14.56 23.43
CA SER A 993 29.18 -14.12 22.21
C SER A 993 29.34 -12.62 21.91
N VAL A 994 29.03 -12.24 20.68
CA VAL A 994 28.92 -10.85 20.21
C VAL A 994 27.54 -10.61 19.57
N TYR A 995 27.14 -9.36 19.39
CA TYR A 995 25.88 -9.02 18.73
C TYR A 995 25.97 -9.21 17.20
N GLU A 996 24.83 -9.36 16.52
CA GLU A 996 24.77 -9.39 15.04
C GLU A 996 24.92 -8.00 14.41
N ASP A 997 24.85 -6.94 15.21
CA ASP A 997 24.96 -5.55 14.80
C ASP A 997 26.32 -4.93 15.21
N ALA A 998 26.39 -3.60 15.24
CA ALA A 998 27.59 -2.83 15.59
C ALA A 998 27.70 -2.53 17.11
N SER A 999 26.82 -3.05 17.97
CA SER A 999 26.87 -2.83 19.41
C SER A 999 28.14 -3.42 20.03
N VAL A 1000 28.72 -2.73 21.02
CA VAL A 1000 29.91 -3.19 21.76
C VAL A 1000 29.50 -4.06 22.96
N ARG A 1001 30.19 -5.18 23.21
CA ARG A 1001 30.17 -5.94 24.46
C ARG A 1001 31.03 -5.22 25.49
N THR A 1002 30.41 -4.49 26.42
CA THR A 1002 31.13 -3.62 27.36
C THR A 1002 31.69 -4.42 28.54
N LEU A 1003 33.01 -4.36 28.73
CA LEU A 1003 33.71 -4.98 29.86
C LEU A 1003 33.60 -4.11 31.12
N ALA A 1004 33.87 -2.81 30.98
CA ALA A 1004 33.78 -1.86 32.08
C ALA A 1004 33.41 -0.48 31.54
N SER A 1005 32.63 0.29 32.29
CA SER A 1005 32.26 1.65 31.89
C SER A 1005 31.98 2.59 33.06
N ARG A 1006 32.13 3.88 32.77
CA ARG A 1006 31.57 5.01 33.53
C ARG A 1006 30.84 5.90 32.52
N TRP A 1007 29.77 5.37 31.93
CA TRP A 1007 29.01 6.03 30.86
C TRP A 1007 27.64 5.36 30.65
N ASP A 1008 26.66 6.13 30.18
CA ASP A 1008 25.31 5.65 29.86
C ASP A 1008 25.13 5.24 28.39
N GLY A 1009 26.09 5.57 27.52
CA GLY A 1009 25.99 5.32 26.08
C GLY A 1009 25.45 6.51 25.28
N ASN A 1010 25.14 7.64 25.93
CA ASN A 1010 24.70 8.86 25.26
C ASN A 1010 25.88 9.77 24.94
N ASN A 1011 26.04 10.12 23.67
CA ASN A 1011 27.14 10.99 23.19
C ASN A 1011 27.07 12.44 23.73
N ALA A 1012 25.95 12.83 24.35
CA ALA A 1012 25.81 14.12 25.03
C ALA A 1012 26.46 14.14 26.43
N HIS A 1013 26.70 12.97 27.03
CA HIS A 1013 27.18 12.88 28.40
C HIS A 1013 28.62 12.37 28.43
N ALA A 1014 29.49 13.08 29.14
CA ALA A 1014 30.90 12.70 29.26
C ALA A 1014 31.05 11.34 29.96
N GLY A 1015 32.02 10.54 29.53
CA GLY A 1015 32.27 9.23 30.09
C GLY A 1015 33.16 8.37 29.19
N TRP A 1016 33.37 7.14 29.63
CA TRP A 1016 34.13 6.16 28.88
C TRP A 1016 33.59 4.73 29.03
N SER A 1017 33.89 3.89 28.04
CA SER A 1017 33.68 2.45 28.14
C SER A 1017 34.79 1.67 27.45
N LEU A 1018 35.27 0.61 28.10
CA LEU A 1018 36.14 -0.42 27.51
C LEU A 1018 35.28 -1.62 27.11
N GLY A 1019 35.47 -2.15 25.89
CA GLY A 1019 34.73 -3.31 25.44
C GLY A 1019 35.24 -3.93 24.15
N VAL A 1020 34.46 -4.86 23.62
CA VAL A 1020 34.77 -5.64 22.42
C VAL A 1020 33.70 -5.43 21.36
N THR A 1021 34.11 -5.15 20.14
CA THR A 1021 33.23 -4.86 18.99
C THR A 1021 32.52 -6.11 18.44
N SER A 1022 31.35 -5.91 17.80
CA SER A 1022 30.49 -6.99 17.27
C SER A 1022 30.49 -7.08 15.73
N GLN A 1023 29.67 -7.98 15.16
CA GLN A 1023 29.73 -8.43 13.76
C GLN A 1023 29.74 -7.31 12.71
N LYS A 1024 28.93 -6.25 12.88
CA LYS A 1024 28.81 -5.14 11.92
C LYS A 1024 29.62 -3.90 12.31
N SER A 1025 30.60 -4.03 13.22
CA SER A 1025 31.45 -2.92 13.62
C SER A 1025 32.33 -2.42 12.46
N ALA A 1026 32.40 -1.09 12.28
CA ALA A 1026 33.33 -0.46 11.35
C ALA A 1026 34.81 -0.72 11.71
N TYR A 1027 35.10 -1.09 12.96
CA TYR A 1027 36.46 -1.37 13.46
C TYR A 1027 36.83 -2.86 13.43
N ARG A 1028 36.09 -3.66 12.65
CA ARG A 1028 36.13 -5.14 12.58
C ARG A 1028 35.60 -5.79 13.87
N PRO A 1029 35.00 -6.99 13.80
CA PRO A 1029 34.44 -7.68 14.96
C PRO A 1029 35.54 -8.19 15.89
N LEU A 1030 35.20 -8.38 17.17
CA LEU A 1030 36.09 -8.92 18.22
C LEU A 1030 37.32 -8.05 18.54
N ASN A 1031 37.40 -6.82 18.03
CA ASN A 1031 38.44 -5.85 18.36
C ASN A 1031 38.20 -5.23 19.74
N VAL A 1032 39.23 -5.18 20.59
CA VAL A 1032 39.21 -4.47 21.88
C VAL A 1032 39.28 -2.97 21.62
N VAL A 1033 38.29 -2.22 22.14
CA VAL A 1033 38.16 -0.78 21.89
C VAL A 1033 37.86 -0.02 23.17
N PHE A 1034 38.39 1.20 23.25
CA PHE A 1034 37.91 2.23 24.15
C PHE A 1034 36.93 3.14 23.41
N GLN A 1035 35.93 3.64 24.13
CA GLN A 1035 35.02 4.67 23.64
C GLN A 1035 35.06 5.82 24.62
N PHE A 1036 35.33 7.02 24.13
CA PHE A 1036 35.40 8.25 24.93
C PHE A 1036 34.30 9.22 24.49
N VAL A 1037 33.68 9.86 25.47
CA VAL A 1037 32.91 11.09 25.28
C VAL A 1037 33.47 12.12 26.26
N GLY A 1038 33.99 13.23 25.77
CA GLY A 1038 34.54 14.24 26.66
C GLY A 1038 35.06 15.46 25.91
N ARG A 1039 35.69 16.39 26.64
CA ARG A 1039 36.23 17.61 26.05
C ARG A 1039 37.57 17.35 25.38
N THR A 1040 37.76 17.88 24.18
CA THR A 1040 39.06 17.94 23.51
C THR A 1040 39.89 19.10 24.02
N ALA A 1041 41.18 19.17 23.66
CA ALA A 1041 42.04 20.31 24.01
C ALA A 1041 41.51 21.67 23.48
N GLY A 1042 40.69 21.66 22.42
CA GLY A 1042 40.00 22.84 21.89
C GLY A 1042 38.72 23.23 22.62
N GLY A 1043 38.29 22.47 23.63
CA GLY A 1043 37.10 22.74 24.45
C GLY A 1043 35.78 22.15 23.91
N GLU A 1044 35.80 21.50 22.74
CA GLU A 1044 34.63 20.84 22.14
C GLU A 1044 34.37 19.47 22.77
N THR A 1045 33.09 19.11 22.98
CA THR A 1045 32.70 17.74 23.38
C THR A 1045 32.73 16.82 22.16
N LYS A 1046 33.46 15.71 22.24
CA LYS A 1046 33.62 14.76 21.15
C LYS A 1046 33.41 13.33 21.63
N TYR A 1047 32.68 12.56 20.81
CA TYR A 1047 32.64 11.11 20.89
C TYR A 1047 33.68 10.50 19.94
N GLU A 1048 34.48 9.55 20.42
CA GLU A 1048 35.42 8.81 19.59
C GLU A 1048 35.62 7.38 20.06
N VAL A 1049 35.95 6.49 19.11
CA VAL A 1049 36.32 5.10 19.37
C VAL A 1049 37.82 4.95 19.12
N VAL A 1050 38.53 4.41 20.12
CA VAL A 1050 39.97 4.20 20.13
C VAL A 1050 40.24 2.69 20.02
N PRO A 1051 40.50 2.17 18.81
CA PRO A 1051 40.69 0.73 18.60
C PRO A 1051 42.12 0.27 18.93
N SER A 1052 42.24 -0.87 19.61
CA SER A 1052 43.56 -1.52 19.82
C SER A 1052 44.07 -2.24 18.57
N ASN A 1053 43.16 -2.66 17.68
CA ASN A 1053 43.40 -3.60 16.59
C ASN A 1053 43.82 -5.01 17.05
N ILE A 1054 43.68 -5.33 18.34
CA ILE A 1054 43.86 -6.66 18.88
C ILE A 1054 42.49 -7.35 18.92
N HIS A 1055 42.39 -8.52 18.29
CA HIS A 1055 41.14 -9.24 18.11
C HIS A 1055 41.10 -10.48 19.01
N LEU A 1056 40.02 -10.65 19.75
CA LEU A 1056 39.80 -11.79 20.64
C LEU A 1056 39.17 -12.97 19.88
N GLU A 1057 39.27 -14.17 20.44
CA GLU A 1057 38.44 -15.30 20.06
C GLU A 1057 37.34 -15.55 21.11
N LEU A 1058 36.16 -15.98 20.65
CA LEU A 1058 35.10 -16.40 21.57
C LEU A 1058 35.50 -17.66 22.35
N ASN A 1059 35.06 -17.74 23.59
CA ASN A 1059 35.30 -18.84 24.53
C ASN A 1059 36.78 -19.08 24.86
N ARG A 1060 37.64 -18.07 24.70
CA ARG A 1060 39.04 -18.11 25.16
C ARG A 1060 39.29 -17.13 26.32
N PRO A 1061 40.08 -17.53 27.33
CA PRO A 1061 40.45 -16.66 28.44
C PRO A 1061 41.59 -15.70 28.05
N TYR A 1062 41.38 -14.41 28.31
CA TYR A 1062 42.34 -13.33 28.08
C TYR A 1062 42.57 -12.52 29.34
N TYR A 1063 43.77 -11.97 29.48
CA TYR A 1063 44.01 -10.79 30.31
C TYR A 1063 43.95 -9.54 29.41
N ILE A 1064 43.22 -8.50 29.84
CA ILE A 1064 43.11 -7.22 29.14
C ILE A 1064 43.42 -6.12 30.14
N ALA A 1065 44.37 -5.25 29.80
CA ALA A 1065 44.59 -3.97 30.46
C ALA A 1065 44.62 -2.84 29.45
N ALA A 1066 44.13 -1.68 29.86
CA ALA A 1066 44.20 -0.48 29.04
C ALA A 1066 44.53 0.72 29.94
N SER A 1067 45.76 1.22 29.76
CA SER A 1067 46.33 2.37 30.48
C SER A 1067 46.11 3.63 29.65
N VAL A 1068 45.44 4.63 30.22
CA VAL A 1068 45.05 5.88 29.56
C VAL A 1068 45.84 7.04 30.17
N LYS A 1069 46.64 7.71 29.34
CA LYS A 1069 47.31 8.99 29.64
C LYS A 1069 46.47 10.11 29.06
N LEU A 1070 45.55 10.66 29.85
CA LEU A 1070 44.42 11.44 29.35
C LEU A 1070 44.85 12.76 28.68
N GLU A 1071 45.96 13.35 29.10
CA GLU A 1071 46.50 14.59 28.49
C GLU A 1071 47.40 14.32 27.27
N ALA A 1072 47.77 13.05 26.99
CA ALA A 1072 48.65 12.67 25.89
C ALA A 1072 47.85 12.24 24.66
N THR A 1073 47.70 13.14 23.67
CA THR A 1073 46.88 12.89 22.46
C THR A 1073 47.63 12.15 21.34
N GLY A 1074 48.90 11.80 21.54
CA GLY A 1074 49.69 10.96 20.64
C GLY A 1074 49.38 9.46 20.79
N PRO A 1075 50.07 8.58 20.03
CA PRO A 1075 49.89 7.13 20.13
C PRO A 1075 50.04 6.55 21.54
N GLU A 1076 50.82 7.20 22.40
CA GLU A 1076 51.01 6.86 23.80
C GLU A 1076 49.80 7.13 24.71
N GLY A 1077 48.76 7.78 24.19
CA GLY A 1077 47.56 8.18 24.93
C GLY A 1077 46.77 7.02 25.50
N VAL A 1078 46.61 5.93 24.74
CA VAL A 1078 46.06 4.67 25.25
C VAL A 1078 47.00 3.53 24.92
N THR A 1079 47.46 2.80 25.95
CA THR A 1079 48.24 1.57 25.79
C THR A 1079 47.41 0.37 26.21
N PHE A 1080 47.11 -0.52 25.27
CA PHE A 1080 46.42 -1.78 25.49
C PHE A 1080 47.43 -2.91 25.67
N HIS A 1081 47.23 -3.74 26.68
CA HIS A 1081 47.94 -5.00 26.89
C HIS A 1081 46.92 -6.14 26.86
N VAL A 1082 47.06 -7.08 25.92
CA VAL A 1082 46.16 -8.23 25.78
C VAL A 1082 46.97 -9.50 25.72
N GLN A 1083 46.73 -10.43 26.66
CA GLN A 1083 47.43 -11.70 26.72
C GLN A 1083 46.45 -12.87 26.64
N ASP A 1084 46.64 -13.77 25.67
CA ASP A 1084 45.92 -15.04 25.59
C ASP A 1084 46.47 -16.00 26.65
N LEU A 1085 45.61 -16.44 27.57
CA LEU A 1085 45.99 -17.34 28.67
C LEU A 1085 45.99 -18.82 28.27
N SER A 1086 45.49 -19.16 27.08
CA SER A 1086 45.37 -20.54 26.62
C SER A 1086 46.64 -21.12 26.00
N GLY A 1087 47.50 -20.29 25.42
CA GLY A 1087 48.59 -20.73 24.51
C GLY A 1087 50.02 -20.33 24.88
N GLY A 1088 50.26 -19.68 26.02
CA GLY A 1088 51.62 -19.26 26.44
C GLY A 1088 52.26 -18.15 25.58
N ALA A 1089 51.46 -17.49 24.73
CA ALA A 1089 51.93 -16.38 23.90
C ALA A 1089 52.28 -15.14 24.75
N PRO A 1090 53.27 -14.33 24.34
CA PRO A 1090 53.54 -13.06 24.99
C PRO A 1090 52.36 -12.09 24.84
N ALA A 1091 52.22 -11.14 25.77
CA ALA A 1091 51.20 -10.11 25.70
C ALA A 1091 51.37 -9.27 24.42
N GLN A 1092 50.27 -9.10 23.68
CA GLN A 1092 50.19 -8.14 22.59
C GLN A 1092 50.03 -6.74 23.19
N VAL A 1093 50.85 -5.80 22.72
CA VAL A 1093 50.81 -4.40 23.16
C VAL A 1093 50.45 -3.53 21.96
N ALA A 1094 49.42 -2.70 22.11
CA ALA A 1094 49.01 -1.75 21.09
C ALA A 1094 48.86 -0.36 21.69
N GLN A 1095 49.30 0.64 20.94
CA GLN A 1095 49.23 2.05 21.30
C GLN A 1095 48.28 2.77 20.34
N ALA A 1096 47.40 3.60 20.88
CA ALA A 1096 46.40 4.32 20.12
C ALA A 1096 46.25 5.77 20.61
N ALA A 1097 46.17 6.68 19.63
CA ALA A 1097 45.92 8.09 19.88
C ALA A 1097 44.44 8.37 20.17
N HIS A 1098 44.19 9.43 20.93
CA HIS A 1098 42.86 9.96 21.20
C HIS A 1098 42.92 11.49 21.29
N THR A 1099 41.75 12.14 21.29
CA THR A 1099 41.63 13.60 21.32
C THR A 1099 40.89 14.13 22.54
N VAL A 1100 40.17 13.29 23.28
CA VAL A 1100 39.49 13.64 24.53
C VAL A 1100 40.51 13.76 25.67
N VAL A 1101 40.56 14.92 26.35
CA VAL A 1101 41.49 15.21 27.45
C VAL A 1101 40.80 15.44 28.80
N SER A 1102 39.47 15.40 28.86
CA SER A 1102 38.71 15.56 30.10
C SER A 1102 37.33 14.92 30.01
N PHE A 1103 36.93 14.23 31.08
CA PHE A 1103 35.59 13.68 31.26
C PHE A 1103 34.71 14.54 32.19
N ALA A 1104 34.99 15.84 32.33
CA ALA A 1104 34.28 16.73 33.25
C ALA A 1104 32.74 16.68 33.05
N GLY A 1105 32.00 16.58 34.15
CA GLY A 1105 30.53 16.52 34.17
C GLY A 1105 29.93 15.11 34.14
N THR A 1106 30.69 14.07 34.47
CA THR A 1106 30.23 12.68 34.51
C THR A 1106 29.87 12.20 35.92
N ASP A 1107 28.58 11.98 36.17
CA ASP A 1107 28.05 11.50 37.46
C ASP A 1107 27.60 10.03 37.43
N PHE A 1108 27.94 9.30 36.35
CA PHE A 1108 27.53 7.90 36.22
C PHE A 1108 28.32 6.96 37.12
N PRO A 1109 27.67 5.90 37.66
CA PRO A 1109 28.35 4.89 38.44
C PRO A 1109 29.30 4.07 37.57
N PHE A 1110 30.30 3.48 38.22
CA PHE A 1110 31.18 2.50 37.58
C PHE A 1110 30.49 1.15 37.49
N ILE A 1111 30.50 0.57 36.28
CA ILE A 1111 29.80 -0.67 35.95
C ILE A 1111 30.78 -1.64 35.30
N ILE A 1112 30.79 -2.88 35.78
CA ILE A 1112 31.47 -4.00 35.16
C ILE A 1112 30.43 -4.83 34.39
N GLY A 1113 30.76 -5.21 33.16
CA GLY A 1113 29.91 -6.05 32.31
C GLY A 1113 28.77 -5.32 31.59
N GLY A 1114 28.72 -4.00 31.60
CA GLY A 1114 27.66 -3.23 30.94
C GLY A 1114 27.81 -1.71 31.05
N ARG A 1115 26.73 -0.98 30.77
CA ARG A 1115 26.61 0.50 30.85
C ARG A 1115 25.47 0.94 31.78
N HIS A 1116 25.44 2.23 32.13
CA HIS A 1116 24.37 2.80 32.94
C HIS A 1116 23.10 2.94 32.08
N ASP A 1117 21.99 2.33 32.51
CA ASP A 1117 20.65 2.52 31.90
C ASP A 1117 20.35 1.89 30.50
N LEU A 1118 21.13 0.89 30.04
CA LEU A 1118 20.82 0.17 28.77
C LEU A 1118 20.76 -1.35 28.94
N GLN A 1119 19.68 -2.02 28.52
CA GLN A 1119 19.65 -3.49 28.38
C GLN A 1119 20.52 -4.00 27.22
N ARG A 1120 20.95 -3.11 26.32
CA ARG A 1120 21.88 -3.39 25.20
C ARG A 1120 23.31 -3.01 25.63
N HIS A 1121 24.33 -3.62 25.03
CA HIS A 1121 25.77 -3.46 25.37
C HIS A 1121 26.32 -4.25 26.57
N THR A 1122 25.52 -5.15 27.14
CA THR A 1122 25.94 -6.09 28.18
C THR A 1122 27.02 -7.07 27.70
N TRP A 1123 28.01 -7.36 28.55
CA TRP A 1123 28.98 -8.46 28.37
C TRP A 1123 28.27 -9.81 28.40
N ASP A 1124 28.77 -10.77 27.63
CA ASP A 1124 28.28 -12.15 27.69
C ASP A 1124 29.46 -13.09 27.87
N GLY A 1125 29.69 -13.55 29.10
CA GLY A 1125 30.82 -14.39 29.45
C GLY A 1125 31.34 -14.16 30.86
N LEU A 1126 32.60 -14.54 31.09
CA LEU A 1126 33.24 -14.49 32.41
C LEU A 1126 34.10 -13.23 32.54
N ILE A 1127 34.09 -12.61 33.72
CA ILE A 1127 34.95 -11.48 34.11
C ILE A 1127 35.53 -11.78 35.50
N ASP A 1128 36.82 -11.56 35.69
CA ASP A 1128 37.55 -11.86 36.92
C ASP A 1128 38.66 -10.84 37.21
N ASP A 1129 39.03 -10.70 38.49
CA ASP A 1129 40.13 -9.87 39.01
C ASP A 1129 40.16 -8.46 38.36
N VAL A 1130 39.05 -7.72 38.44
CA VAL A 1130 38.93 -6.39 37.83
C VAL A 1130 39.58 -5.34 38.72
N ARG A 1131 40.63 -4.65 38.24
CA ARG A 1131 41.31 -3.57 38.97
C ARG A 1131 41.19 -2.25 38.23
N LEU A 1132 40.72 -1.22 38.92
CA LEU A 1132 40.74 0.17 38.45
C LEU A 1132 41.76 0.96 39.27
N SER A 1133 42.68 1.65 38.60
CA SER A 1133 43.74 2.45 39.25
C SER A 1133 43.74 3.88 38.73
N ASN A 1134 44.05 4.84 39.60
CA ASN A 1134 44.13 6.27 39.29
C ASN A 1134 45.53 6.69 38.81
N ALA A 1135 46.12 5.85 37.96
CA ALA A 1135 47.39 6.09 37.28
C ALA A 1135 47.42 5.31 35.96
N ALA A 1136 48.12 5.83 34.95
CA ALA A 1136 48.48 5.08 33.75
C ALA A 1136 49.65 4.14 34.09
N LEU A 1137 49.36 2.84 34.21
CA LEU A 1137 50.33 1.83 34.65
C LEU A 1137 51.16 1.32 33.48
N GLU A 1138 52.44 1.09 33.74
CA GLU A 1138 53.36 0.42 32.80
C GLU A 1138 53.34 -1.11 33.00
N ALA A 1139 53.90 -1.89 32.07
CA ALA A 1139 53.77 -3.34 32.02
C ALA A 1139 54.16 -4.08 33.32
N GLU A 1140 55.20 -3.61 34.02
CA GLU A 1140 55.69 -4.19 35.27
C GLU A 1140 54.80 -3.87 36.48
N GLN A 1141 53.80 -3.02 36.29
CA GLN A 1141 52.88 -2.54 37.32
C GLN A 1141 51.47 -3.16 37.21
N LEU A 1142 51.17 -3.76 36.06
CA LEU A 1142 49.93 -4.46 35.73
C LEU A 1142 49.73 -5.73 36.58
N LEU A 1143 48.49 -6.24 36.69
CA LEU A 1143 48.10 -7.39 37.51
C LEU A 1143 48.90 -8.66 37.17
N THR A 1144 49.34 -8.81 35.93
CA THR A 1144 50.18 -9.93 35.50
C THR A 1144 51.57 -9.92 36.15
N ALA A 1145 52.04 -8.76 36.64
CA ALA A 1145 53.33 -8.58 37.30
C ALA A 1145 53.19 -8.28 38.81
N VAL A 1146 52.19 -7.49 39.20
CA VAL A 1146 51.91 -7.10 40.59
C VAL A 1146 50.49 -7.54 40.95
N ALA A 1147 50.40 -8.74 41.53
CA ALA A 1147 49.15 -9.27 42.06
C ALA A 1147 48.71 -8.48 43.31
N GLY A 1148 47.45 -8.03 43.35
CA GLY A 1148 46.87 -7.31 44.49
C GLY A 1148 46.68 -5.80 44.27
N PRO A 1149 46.04 -5.11 45.24
CA PRO A 1149 45.84 -3.66 45.18
C PRO A 1149 47.16 -2.90 45.39
N ARG A 1150 47.23 -1.70 44.82
CA ARG A 1150 48.34 -0.74 44.93
C ARG A 1150 47.86 0.54 45.62
N PRO A 1151 48.76 1.44 46.07
CA PRO A 1151 48.37 2.72 46.66
C PRO A 1151 47.46 3.59 45.76
N ASP A 1152 47.57 3.42 44.45
CA ASP A 1152 46.77 4.10 43.43
C ASP A 1152 45.53 3.32 42.97
N THR A 1153 45.28 2.13 43.53
CA THR A 1153 44.08 1.34 43.22
C THR A 1153 42.84 2.03 43.78
N VAL A 1154 41.89 2.31 42.88
CA VAL A 1154 40.57 2.85 43.20
C VAL A 1154 39.68 1.74 43.75
N GLY A 1155 39.61 0.61 43.05
CA GLY A 1155 38.85 -0.58 43.46
C GLY A 1155 39.43 -1.85 42.83
N PHE A 1156 39.30 -2.98 43.53
CA PHE A 1156 39.77 -4.28 43.06
C PHE A 1156 38.77 -5.38 43.41
N TRP A 1157 38.09 -5.94 42.41
CA TRP A 1157 37.01 -6.93 42.60
C TRP A 1157 37.47 -8.31 42.18
N ARG A 1158 37.44 -9.23 43.14
CA ARG A 1158 37.86 -10.63 42.99
C ARG A 1158 36.67 -11.50 43.35
N PHE A 1159 36.20 -12.35 42.44
CA PHE A 1159 34.93 -13.07 42.63
C PHE A 1159 35.10 -14.39 43.38
N GLU A 1160 36.09 -14.43 44.28
CA GLU A 1160 36.42 -15.60 45.09
C GLU A 1160 35.41 -15.84 46.23
N PRO A 1161 35.29 -17.09 46.73
CA PRO A 1161 34.36 -17.41 47.81
C PRO A 1161 34.60 -16.64 49.12
N GLU A 1162 35.85 -16.24 49.41
CA GLU A 1162 36.21 -15.37 50.54
C GLU A 1162 37.09 -14.21 50.07
N PRO A 1163 36.81 -12.94 50.45
CA PRO A 1163 35.81 -12.49 51.43
C PRO A 1163 34.35 -12.41 50.91
N GLY A 1164 34.08 -12.78 49.66
CA GLY A 1164 32.72 -12.86 49.08
C GLY A 1164 32.60 -12.13 47.73
N PHE A 1165 31.60 -12.50 46.93
CA PHE A 1165 31.35 -11.99 45.57
C PHE A 1165 31.21 -10.47 45.52
N GLU A 1166 30.62 -9.89 46.55
CA GLU A 1166 30.32 -8.47 46.64
C GLU A 1166 31.52 -7.59 47.06
N PHE A 1167 32.66 -8.20 47.42
CA PHE A 1167 33.70 -7.51 48.17
C PHE A 1167 34.75 -6.78 47.29
N ASP A 1168 35.06 -5.53 47.64
CA ASP A 1168 36.21 -4.77 47.13
C ASP A 1168 37.49 -5.12 47.90
N ALA A 1169 38.34 -5.94 47.29
CA ALA A 1169 39.60 -6.43 47.84
C ALA A 1169 40.66 -5.33 48.03
N SER A 1170 40.46 -4.11 47.50
CA SER A 1170 41.31 -2.96 47.84
C SER A 1170 41.03 -2.39 49.23
N ASN A 1171 39.90 -2.77 49.83
CA ASN A 1171 39.40 -2.28 51.12
C ASN A 1171 39.08 -0.76 51.13
N ASN A 1172 38.84 -0.17 49.96
CA ASN A 1172 38.43 1.23 49.80
C ASN A 1172 36.91 1.45 49.93
N GLY A 1173 36.15 0.37 50.13
CA GLY A 1173 34.70 0.42 50.39
C GLY A 1173 33.81 0.43 49.14
N ASN A 1174 34.34 0.09 47.95
CA ASN A 1174 33.58 0.12 46.69
C ASN A 1174 32.86 -1.21 46.41
N GLN A 1175 31.99 -1.64 47.34
CA GLN A 1175 31.34 -2.95 47.26
C GLN A 1175 30.46 -3.08 46.01
N ILE A 1176 30.34 -4.28 45.44
CA ILE A 1176 29.37 -4.54 44.36
C ILE A 1176 27.97 -4.47 44.96
N GLU A 1177 27.12 -3.67 44.33
CA GLU A 1177 25.69 -3.69 44.56
C GLU A 1177 25.14 -5.02 44.03
N VAL A 1178 24.88 -5.95 44.94
CA VAL A 1178 24.25 -7.24 44.60
C VAL A 1178 22.88 -6.93 44.01
N PRO A 1179 22.58 -7.36 42.76
CA PRO A 1179 21.29 -7.12 42.16
C PRO A 1179 20.22 -7.81 43.00
N GLY A 1180 19.39 -7.00 43.64
CA GLY A 1180 18.30 -7.43 44.51
C GLY A 1180 17.37 -6.25 44.71
N GLY A 1181 16.58 -5.93 43.69
CA GLY A 1181 15.50 -4.95 43.82
C GLY A 1181 15.31 -3.96 42.67
N GLU A 1182 15.25 -4.41 41.41
CA GLU A 1182 14.19 -3.87 40.56
C GLU A 1182 13.12 -4.95 40.47
N ASP A 1183 11.99 -4.65 41.10
CA ASP A 1183 10.86 -5.53 41.30
C ASP A 1183 10.22 -5.86 39.94
N ARG A 1184 10.70 -6.91 39.27
CA ARG A 1184 9.86 -7.62 38.30
C ARG A 1184 8.89 -8.44 39.12
N ASP A 1185 7.84 -7.76 39.58
CA ASP A 1185 6.68 -8.38 40.21
C ASP A 1185 6.21 -9.55 39.33
N THR A 1186 6.41 -10.78 39.81
CA THR A 1186 6.03 -12.00 39.08
C THR A 1186 4.53 -12.04 38.83
N ARG A 1187 3.75 -11.38 39.69
CA ARG A 1187 2.31 -11.21 39.51
C ARG A 1187 2.00 -10.26 38.36
N ARG A 1188 2.71 -9.14 38.24
CA ARG A 1188 2.60 -8.26 37.07
C ARG A 1188 2.97 -9.00 35.78
N GLN A 1189 4.02 -9.82 35.78
CA GLN A 1189 4.35 -10.62 34.58
C GLN A 1189 3.29 -11.68 34.28
N ALA A 1190 2.71 -12.34 35.29
CA ALA A 1190 1.58 -13.24 35.10
C ALA A 1190 0.33 -12.53 34.53
N MET A 1191 0.06 -11.30 34.95
CA MET A 1191 -0.99 -10.45 34.37
C MET A 1191 -0.71 -10.12 32.90
N ILE A 1192 0.56 -9.88 32.53
CA ILE A 1192 0.96 -9.68 31.13
C ILE A 1192 0.72 -10.95 30.31
N ASP A 1193 1.09 -12.10 30.84
CA ASP A 1193 0.89 -13.39 30.18
C ASP A 1193 -0.61 -13.71 30.03
N PHE A 1194 -1.43 -13.34 31.02
CA PHE A 1194 -2.88 -13.45 30.92
C PHE A 1194 -3.47 -12.57 29.82
N CYS A 1195 -3.06 -11.29 29.74
CA CYS A 1195 -3.43 -10.42 28.63
C CYS A 1195 -3.01 -11.01 27.28
N HIS A 1196 -1.83 -11.63 27.20
CA HIS A 1196 -1.36 -12.30 25.99
C HIS A 1196 -2.27 -13.48 25.58
N VAL A 1197 -2.73 -14.28 26.55
CA VAL A 1197 -3.74 -15.33 26.30
C VAL A 1197 -5.03 -14.75 25.74
N LEU A 1198 -5.55 -13.67 26.32
CA LEU A 1198 -6.78 -13.02 25.83
C LEU A 1198 -6.61 -12.49 24.40
N LEU A 1199 -5.46 -11.88 24.09
CA LEU A 1199 -5.14 -11.38 22.75
C LEU A 1199 -5.10 -12.49 21.68
N ASN A 1200 -4.89 -13.74 22.09
CA ASN A 1200 -4.82 -14.91 21.22
C ASN A 1200 -6.11 -15.76 21.22
N SER A 1201 -7.14 -15.34 21.95
CA SER A 1201 -8.37 -16.12 22.13
C SER A 1201 -9.28 -16.08 20.90
N ASN A 1202 -10.03 -17.16 20.67
CA ASN A 1202 -11.06 -17.19 19.62
C ASN A 1202 -12.12 -16.11 19.86
N GLU A 1203 -12.47 -15.84 21.12
CA GLU A 1203 -13.49 -14.84 21.42
C GLU A 1203 -13.04 -13.44 21.02
N LEU A 1204 -11.74 -13.10 21.05
CA LEU A 1204 -11.24 -11.83 20.50
C LEU A 1204 -11.28 -11.82 18.97
N LEU A 1205 -10.81 -12.91 18.35
CA LEU A 1205 -10.54 -12.98 16.92
C LEU A 1205 -11.77 -13.30 16.05
N TYR A 1206 -12.85 -13.76 16.65
CA TYR A 1206 -14.09 -14.12 15.96
C TYR A 1206 -15.26 -13.32 16.51
N VAL A 1207 -16.19 -13.00 15.62
CA VAL A 1207 -17.46 -12.35 15.91
C VAL A 1207 -18.55 -13.33 15.49
N ASP A 1208 -19.51 -13.55 16.38
CA ASP A 1208 -20.63 -14.45 16.13
C ASP A 1208 -21.72 -13.78 15.27
#